data_AF-A0A4V0XPZ6-F1
#
_entry.id   AF-A0A4V0XPZ6-F1
#
_cell.length_a   1.000
_cell.length_b   1.000
_cell.length_c   1.000
_cell.angle_alpha   90.00
_cell.angle_beta   90.00
_cell.angle_gamma   90.00
#
_symmetry.space_group_name_H-M   'P 1'
#
loop_
_entity.id
_entity.type
_entity.pdbx_description
1 polymer ?
#
loop_
_entity_poly.entity_id
_entity_poly.type
_entity_poly.pdbx_seq_one_letter_code
_entity_poly.pdbx_strand_id
1 'polypeptide(L)'
;MRPLIPIFAILTVLAADPSSDQVRQAWPSAAGLVVQIGASDGAFLADLARGGRRLVHGLAADEEVTARLRQALHQAGVHPAASVATWAGPGLPYADRLVNVLIIDRDACPATPDDELRRVVAPGGTILARSKGSWAVITIPRPDTLGDWNHFDGGADGNAVGADREVGPIHALQWMDNGRDLRWMKTGPEGGNQGNLRVSGRYCLIDATVDGGKVDAKTRLPPRVELDCRDAANGLPLWSVPREPGVAGRRWSLAVAGGKVFTWLKAGADAAILDLATGAVIGSLPGTAPSTAKGNLDGESVVVRATADGVWVGHGATASCFGPDGTLRWRFERPGRELDFTVVDGATKRVYLVVSVPGRDDRGNPSHAYWGRWPASTAVESVTALDAASGRLLWESTDAASVEIGVNAKTKKPILRTIGQLLPVGDRLVCFSGVAIASSGSGSITVLDAATGKLVHDLGQAVKPNYNISMYSAVVRDGAVWFNGAFNNIWRLDPVAGKIEQVFSHSWNHRCTRMVATPDWLIASQTSFLDKTLAGPQVSVARSGCALSGVPAAGQMFFGPHVCACTSHLDGFLAFSPRPAPAPVDDTSRLVRLAGRALALPATASATASATTPLTRLWSGFTVAQDVTDAQQTIAGWTFTVRPNLHRLEATGPAGSWSFTAGARLGHSLAVVGGLVVIGAHDGRVHGLDLATGAERWRRLVAPAESLIVLNGQLASRWPVFGVADLGDGLVVASAGTHAELDGGIRVEAIRAATGEAVWARTLHKDPSVYGPGGKGGTPIISRTLINAAPTVIDGHITIAGGHHLGTFSFAPTESQADLDKRFAIPPSKGK
;
A
#
# COMPACT_ATOMS: atom_id res chain seq x y z
N MET A 1 -32.79 21.76 -9.84
CA MET A 1 -32.27 22.19 -11.16
C MET A 1 -31.40 23.42 -10.95
N ARG A 2 -30.07 23.27 -11.01
CA ARG A 2 -29.09 24.37 -11.04
C ARG A 2 -28.16 24.12 -12.25
N PRO A 3 -27.71 25.15 -12.96
CA PRO A 3 -27.24 25.01 -14.34
C PRO A 3 -25.83 24.43 -14.42
N LEU A 4 -25.61 23.65 -15.47
CA LEU A 4 -24.32 23.13 -15.92
C LEU A 4 -23.39 24.29 -16.30
N ILE A 5 -22.17 24.28 -15.77
CA ILE A 5 -21.06 25.14 -16.19
C ILE A 5 -20.49 24.54 -17.50
N PRO A 6 -20.20 25.35 -18.54
CA PRO A 6 -19.75 24.82 -19.82
C PRO A 6 -18.29 24.33 -19.72
N ILE A 7 -18.08 23.07 -20.09
CA ILE A 7 -16.76 22.47 -20.32
C ILE A 7 -16.28 22.93 -21.70
N PHE A 8 -15.10 23.54 -21.79
CA PHE A 8 -14.45 23.80 -23.07
C PHE A 8 -13.97 22.48 -23.68
N ALA A 9 -14.65 22.02 -24.74
CA ALA A 9 -14.20 20.91 -25.57
C ALA A 9 -13.43 21.46 -26.77
N ILE A 10 -12.16 21.09 -26.92
CA ILE A 10 -11.42 21.30 -28.17
C ILE A 10 -11.77 20.12 -29.08
N LEU A 11 -12.52 20.40 -30.15
CA LEU A 11 -12.90 19.43 -31.18
C LEU A 11 -11.80 19.33 -32.24
N THR A 12 -11.10 18.20 -32.27
CA THR A 12 -10.24 17.79 -33.40
C THR A 12 -10.86 16.56 -34.06
N VAL A 13 -11.25 16.70 -35.32
CA VAL A 13 -11.85 15.61 -36.12
C VAL A 13 -10.74 14.67 -36.60
N LEU A 14 -10.77 13.40 -36.20
CA LEU A 14 -9.84 12.35 -36.65
C LEU A 14 -10.61 11.08 -37.01
N ALA A 15 -10.40 10.57 -38.22
CA ALA A 15 -11.11 9.40 -38.77
C ALA A 15 -10.45 8.04 -38.45
N ALA A 16 -9.25 8.03 -37.87
CA ALA A 16 -8.50 6.84 -37.44
C ALA A 16 -8.50 6.72 -35.89
N ASP A 17 -8.10 5.56 -35.36
CA ASP A 17 -7.70 5.42 -33.94
C ASP A 17 -6.71 6.54 -33.57
N PRO A 18 -6.73 7.06 -32.33
CA PRO A 18 -5.87 8.17 -31.95
C PRO A 18 -4.42 7.73 -32.12
N SER A 19 -3.57 8.59 -32.67
CA SER A 19 -2.14 8.30 -32.70
C SER A 19 -1.60 8.22 -31.27
N SER A 20 -0.49 7.52 -31.08
CA SER A 20 0.15 7.45 -29.77
C SER A 20 0.56 8.83 -29.24
N ASP A 21 0.88 9.78 -30.13
CA ASP A 21 1.13 11.17 -29.80
C ASP A 21 -0.11 11.87 -29.26
N GLN A 22 -1.30 11.62 -29.82
CA GLN A 22 -2.55 12.15 -29.30
C GLN A 22 -2.87 11.59 -27.91
N VAL A 23 -2.59 10.31 -27.68
CA VAL A 23 -2.69 9.71 -26.35
C VAL A 23 -1.68 10.35 -25.38
N ARG A 24 -0.44 10.61 -25.82
CA ARG A 24 0.58 11.30 -25.03
C ARG A 24 0.20 12.76 -24.74
N GLN A 25 -0.49 13.43 -25.65
CA GLN A 25 -0.96 14.79 -25.43
C GLN A 25 -2.13 14.84 -24.42
N ALA A 26 -3.07 13.90 -24.53
CA ALA A 26 -4.20 13.77 -23.61
C ALA A 26 -3.77 13.29 -22.21
N TRP A 27 -2.66 12.56 -22.12
CA TRP A 27 -2.04 12.11 -20.88
C TRP A 27 -0.51 12.27 -20.95
N PRO A 28 0.01 13.45 -20.58
CA PRO A 28 1.44 13.76 -20.69
C PRO A 28 2.35 12.86 -19.83
N SER A 29 1.80 12.22 -18.80
CA SER A 29 2.58 11.30 -17.99
C SER A 29 3.07 10.11 -18.83
N ALA A 30 4.38 9.88 -18.80
CA ALA A 30 5.02 8.73 -19.45
C ALA A 30 4.77 7.41 -18.69
N ALA A 31 3.93 7.40 -17.67
CA ALA A 31 3.64 6.25 -16.83
C ALA A 31 2.13 6.08 -16.54
N GLY A 32 1.75 4.86 -16.17
CA GLY A 32 0.38 4.50 -15.81
C GLY A 32 -0.21 3.37 -16.65
N LEU A 33 -1.45 3.01 -16.34
CA LEU A 33 -2.22 1.97 -17.02
C LEU A 33 -3.05 2.57 -18.16
N VAL A 34 -2.77 2.11 -19.38
CA VAL A 34 -3.52 2.45 -20.60
C VAL A 34 -4.31 1.24 -21.07
N VAL A 35 -5.60 1.43 -21.34
CA VAL A 35 -6.49 0.38 -21.83
C VAL A 35 -7.13 0.80 -23.14
N GLN A 36 -7.12 -0.08 -24.14
CA GLN A 36 -7.89 0.10 -25.37
C GLN A 36 -8.99 -0.97 -25.46
N ILE A 37 -10.24 -0.50 -25.55
CA ILE A 37 -11.41 -1.34 -25.85
C ILE A 37 -11.55 -1.47 -27.37
N GLY A 38 -11.77 -2.69 -27.87
CA GLY A 38 -11.85 -2.97 -29.30
C GLY A 38 -10.47 -3.00 -29.97
N ALA A 39 -9.43 -3.41 -29.24
CA ALA A 39 -8.06 -3.45 -29.74
C ALA A 39 -7.94 -4.37 -30.97
N SER A 40 -7.34 -3.85 -32.04
CA SER A 40 -7.19 -4.55 -33.32
C SER A 40 -5.82 -4.37 -34.00
N ASP A 41 -5.03 -3.39 -33.55
CA ASP A 41 -3.68 -3.08 -34.04
C ASP A 41 -2.60 -3.30 -32.96
N GLY A 42 -1.74 -4.30 -33.16
CA GLY A 42 -0.64 -4.62 -32.26
C GLY A 42 0.52 -3.62 -32.34
N ALA A 43 0.69 -2.93 -33.47
CA ALA A 43 1.74 -1.92 -33.63
C ALA A 43 1.45 -0.69 -32.77
N PHE A 44 0.19 -0.23 -32.78
CA PHE A 44 -0.28 0.85 -31.91
C PHE A 44 -0.08 0.53 -30.41
N LEU A 45 -0.54 -0.64 -29.95
CA LEU A 45 -0.33 -1.08 -28.56
C LEU A 45 1.15 -1.15 -28.18
N ALA A 46 1.99 -1.66 -29.08
CA ALA A 46 3.43 -1.73 -28.87
C ALA A 46 4.08 -0.35 -28.80
N ASP A 47 3.64 0.61 -29.63
CA ASP A 47 4.17 1.97 -29.61
C ASP A 47 3.82 2.73 -28.32
N LEU A 48 2.60 2.55 -27.81
CA LEU A 48 2.20 3.07 -26.50
C LEU A 48 3.10 2.54 -25.37
N ALA A 49 3.50 1.28 -25.44
CA ALA A 49 4.38 0.64 -24.46
C ALA A 49 5.86 1.08 -24.59
N ARG A 50 6.38 1.27 -25.82
CA ARG A 50 7.82 1.58 -26.06
C ARG A 50 8.28 2.96 -25.58
N GLY A 51 7.36 3.89 -25.36
CA GLY A 51 7.71 5.28 -25.04
C GLY A 51 7.57 5.67 -23.56
N GLY A 52 7.65 4.75 -22.61
CA GLY A 52 7.58 5.08 -21.18
C GLY A 52 7.40 3.89 -20.23
N ARG A 53 7.03 4.18 -18.97
CA ARG A 53 6.67 3.20 -17.93
C ARG A 53 5.17 2.91 -17.97
N ARG A 54 4.61 2.69 -19.17
CA ARG A 54 3.19 2.43 -19.37
C ARG A 54 2.93 0.92 -19.39
N LEU A 55 1.93 0.50 -18.64
CA LEU A 55 1.34 -0.82 -18.78
C LEU A 55 0.14 -0.69 -19.73
N VAL A 56 0.14 -1.45 -20.82
CA VAL A 56 -0.86 -1.34 -21.88
C VAL A 56 -1.68 -2.63 -21.95
N HIS A 57 -3.01 -2.52 -21.96
CA HIS A 57 -3.90 -3.67 -22.12
C HIS A 57 -4.90 -3.45 -23.25
N GLY A 58 -4.91 -4.35 -24.23
CA GLY A 58 -5.93 -4.39 -25.27
C GLY A 58 -7.06 -5.37 -24.92
N LEU A 59 -8.31 -4.93 -25.07
CA LEU A 59 -9.47 -5.79 -25.05
C LEU A 59 -9.94 -6.02 -26.49
N ALA A 60 -9.67 -7.22 -27.01
CA ALA A 60 -10.00 -7.60 -28.38
C ALA A 60 -11.36 -8.29 -28.48
N ALA A 61 -12.01 -8.19 -29.64
CA ALA A 61 -13.38 -8.64 -29.85
C ALA A 61 -13.54 -10.18 -29.79
N ASP A 62 -12.53 -10.92 -30.21
CA ASP A 62 -12.58 -12.39 -30.29
C ASP A 62 -11.20 -13.04 -30.09
N GLU A 63 -11.18 -14.38 -30.04
CA GLU A 63 -9.97 -15.18 -29.82
C GLU A 63 -8.97 -15.11 -30.98
N GLU A 64 -9.44 -14.94 -32.22
CA GLU A 64 -8.58 -14.89 -33.40
C GLU A 64 -7.77 -13.59 -33.42
N VAL A 65 -8.46 -12.47 -33.19
CA VAL A 65 -7.82 -11.15 -33.02
C VAL A 65 -6.86 -11.19 -31.81
N THR A 66 -7.29 -11.78 -30.70
CA THR A 66 -6.44 -11.90 -29.49
C THR A 66 -5.16 -12.67 -29.77
N ALA A 67 -5.24 -13.83 -30.43
CA ALA A 67 -4.07 -14.65 -30.76
C ALA A 67 -3.09 -13.89 -31.69
N ARG A 68 -3.61 -13.22 -32.72
CA ARG A 68 -2.82 -12.40 -33.65
C ARG A 68 -2.09 -11.26 -32.91
N LEU A 69 -2.81 -10.54 -32.03
CA LEU A 69 -2.24 -9.43 -31.28
C LEU A 69 -1.18 -9.89 -30.28
N ARG A 70 -1.42 -10.99 -29.54
CA ARG A 70 -0.40 -11.56 -28.64
C ARG A 70 0.88 -11.90 -29.40
N GLN A 71 0.76 -12.57 -30.55
CA GLN A 71 1.92 -12.88 -31.39
C GLN A 71 2.67 -11.63 -31.82
N ALA A 72 1.95 -10.58 -32.28
CA ALA A 72 2.55 -9.31 -32.67
C ALA A 72 3.31 -8.63 -31.51
N LEU A 73 2.73 -8.61 -30.30
CA LEU A 73 3.35 -8.01 -29.11
C LEU A 73 4.61 -8.76 -28.65
N HIS A 74 4.62 -10.09 -28.76
CA HIS A 74 5.82 -10.90 -28.51
C HIS A 74 6.92 -10.63 -29.54
N GLN A 75 6.57 -10.63 -30.84
CA GLN A 75 7.52 -10.30 -31.92
C GLN A 75 8.08 -8.88 -31.78
N ALA A 76 7.26 -7.96 -31.27
CA ALA A 76 7.62 -6.58 -30.97
C ALA A 76 8.54 -6.41 -29.75
N GLY A 77 8.72 -7.45 -28.92
CA GLY A 77 9.56 -7.42 -27.72
C GLY A 77 9.00 -6.58 -26.57
N VAL A 78 7.70 -6.27 -26.58
CA VAL A 78 7.05 -5.37 -25.61
C VAL A 78 6.21 -6.10 -24.56
N HIS A 79 5.99 -7.41 -24.74
CA HIS A 79 5.32 -8.23 -23.72
C HIS A 79 6.25 -8.46 -22.53
N PRO A 80 5.80 -8.34 -21.25
CA PRO A 80 4.41 -8.18 -20.80
C PRO A 80 3.96 -6.72 -20.60
N ALA A 81 4.78 -5.72 -20.93
CA ALA A 81 4.38 -4.31 -20.78
C ALA A 81 3.18 -3.94 -21.67
N ALA A 82 2.96 -4.68 -22.76
CA ALA A 82 1.69 -4.75 -23.47
C ALA A 82 1.14 -6.19 -23.45
N SER A 83 -0.13 -6.34 -23.10
CA SER A 83 -0.86 -7.61 -23.17
C SER A 83 -2.26 -7.43 -23.78
N VAL A 84 -2.90 -8.54 -24.17
CA VAL A 84 -4.24 -8.53 -24.79
C VAL A 84 -5.08 -9.67 -24.21
N ALA A 85 -6.35 -9.38 -23.95
CA ALA A 85 -7.37 -10.35 -23.58
C ALA A 85 -8.59 -10.24 -24.49
N THR A 86 -9.28 -11.36 -24.68
CA THR A 86 -10.59 -11.40 -25.35
C THR A 86 -11.66 -10.84 -24.42
N TRP A 87 -12.55 -10.00 -24.94
CA TRP A 87 -13.64 -9.40 -24.19
C TRP A 87 -14.83 -9.09 -25.09
N ALA A 88 -16.04 -9.46 -24.63
CA ALA A 88 -17.27 -9.35 -25.43
C ALA A 88 -18.49 -8.87 -24.61
N GLY A 89 -18.30 -8.38 -23.38
CA GLY A 89 -19.40 -8.01 -22.47
C GLY A 89 -19.61 -6.49 -22.37
N PRO A 90 -20.67 -6.01 -21.69
CA PRO A 90 -20.84 -4.59 -21.40
C PRO A 90 -20.01 -4.13 -20.19
N GLY A 91 -19.64 -5.03 -19.27
CA GLY A 91 -18.83 -4.77 -18.09
C GLY A 91 -17.34 -4.97 -18.35
N LEU A 92 -16.51 -4.03 -17.90
CA LEU A 92 -15.07 -4.06 -18.05
C LEU A 92 -14.42 -4.86 -16.91
N PRO A 93 -13.41 -5.70 -17.21
CA PRO A 93 -12.85 -6.65 -16.26
C PRO A 93 -11.83 -5.97 -15.34
N TYR A 94 -12.04 -4.75 -14.86
CA TYR A 94 -11.10 -4.04 -14.00
C TYR A 94 -11.74 -3.67 -12.67
N ALA A 95 -10.94 -3.63 -11.62
CA ALA A 95 -11.32 -3.01 -10.36
C ALA A 95 -11.63 -1.52 -10.56
N ASP A 96 -12.43 -0.97 -9.66
CA ASP A 96 -12.78 0.44 -9.66
C ASP A 96 -11.53 1.33 -9.60
N ARG A 97 -11.57 2.43 -10.35
CA ARG A 97 -10.58 3.51 -10.32
C ARG A 97 -9.14 3.02 -10.51
N LEU A 98 -8.91 2.12 -11.46
CA LEU A 98 -7.59 1.51 -11.73
C LEU A 98 -6.88 2.13 -12.95
N VAL A 99 -7.64 2.46 -14.00
CA VAL A 99 -7.13 2.83 -15.33
C VAL A 99 -6.79 4.32 -15.39
N ASN A 100 -5.60 4.68 -15.87
CA ASN A 100 -5.24 6.08 -16.05
C ASN A 100 -5.76 6.65 -17.37
N VAL A 101 -5.67 5.86 -18.45
CA VAL A 101 -6.15 6.25 -19.78
C VAL A 101 -6.98 5.13 -20.37
N LEU A 102 -8.24 5.43 -20.73
CA LEU A 102 -9.14 4.50 -21.41
C LEU A 102 -9.42 4.99 -22.82
N ILE A 103 -9.21 4.14 -23.83
CA ILE A 103 -9.43 4.44 -25.24
C ILE A 103 -10.59 3.55 -25.72
N ILE A 104 -11.62 4.17 -26.31
CA ILE A 104 -12.79 3.45 -26.84
C ILE A 104 -13.33 4.13 -28.09
N ASP A 105 -13.56 3.35 -29.15
CA ASP A 105 -14.44 3.76 -30.23
C ASP A 105 -15.88 3.37 -29.88
N ARG A 106 -16.72 4.35 -29.49
CA ARG A 106 -18.12 4.10 -29.08
C ARG A 106 -18.99 3.69 -30.26
N ASP A 107 -18.61 4.07 -31.48
CA ASP A 107 -19.35 3.69 -32.68
C ASP A 107 -19.15 2.19 -32.95
N ALA A 108 -17.96 1.66 -32.68
CA ALA A 108 -17.64 0.23 -32.79
C ALA A 108 -18.02 -0.59 -31.54
N CYS A 109 -17.99 0.01 -30.35
CA CYS A 109 -18.24 -0.64 -29.06
C CYS A 109 -19.38 0.05 -28.28
N PRO A 110 -20.64 0.01 -28.77
CA PRO A 110 -21.76 0.73 -28.16
C PRO A 110 -22.26 0.09 -26.85
N ALA A 111 -21.90 -1.18 -26.59
CA ALA A 111 -22.46 -1.96 -25.49
C ALA A 111 -21.99 -1.53 -24.09
N THR A 112 -20.83 -0.86 -23.94
CA THR A 112 -20.32 -0.43 -22.63
C THR A 112 -21.06 0.83 -22.14
N PRO A 113 -21.68 0.81 -20.95
CA PRO A 113 -22.32 1.99 -20.38
C PRO A 113 -21.33 3.08 -19.96
N ASP A 114 -21.75 4.34 -19.93
CA ASP A 114 -20.88 5.48 -19.55
C ASP A 114 -20.45 5.45 -18.08
N ASP A 115 -21.32 4.97 -17.19
CA ASP A 115 -21.02 4.77 -15.77
C ASP A 115 -19.94 3.69 -15.58
N GLU A 116 -19.94 2.66 -16.42
CA GLU A 116 -18.90 1.62 -16.42
C GLU A 116 -17.54 2.16 -16.88
N LEU A 117 -17.50 2.99 -17.92
CA LEU A 117 -16.28 3.68 -18.35
C LEU A 117 -15.71 4.56 -17.23
N ARG A 118 -16.59 5.29 -16.52
CA ARG A 118 -16.21 6.16 -15.39
C ARG A 118 -15.79 5.37 -14.15
N ARG A 119 -16.36 4.19 -13.93
CA ARG A 119 -16.05 3.32 -12.78
C ARG A 119 -14.59 2.89 -12.79
N VAL A 120 -14.08 2.47 -13.95
CA VAL A 120 -12.72 1.90 -14.05
C VAL A 120 -11.62 2.95 -14.11
N VAL A 121 -11.93 4.18 -14.54
CA VAL A 121 -10.93 5.25 -14.68
C VAL A 121 -10.62 5.88 -13.33
N ALA A 122 -9.33 5.97 -13.01
CA ALA A 122 -8.83 6.57 -11.78
C ALA A 122 -9.18 8.07 -11.70
N PRO A 123 -9.37 8.63 -10.49
CA PRO A 123 -9.52 10.07 -10.29
C PRO A 123 -8.40 10.87 -10.96
N GLY A 124 -8.75 11.85 -11.80
CA GLY A 124 -7.82 12.62 -12.61
C GLY A 124 -7.39 11.95 -13.93
N GLY A 125 -7.80 10.70 -14.18
CA GLY A 125 -7.54 9.97 -15.42
C GLY A 125 -8.39 10.45 -16.59
N THR A 126 -8.14 9.90 -17.78
CA THR A 126 -8.71 10.39 -19.04
C THR A 126 -9.37 9.26 -19.84
N ILE A 127 -10.52 9.56 -20.44
CA ILE A 127 -11.16 8.73 -21.46
C ILE A 127 -10.99 9.43 -22.81
N LEU A 128 -10.39 8.74 -23.78
CA LEU A 128 -10.46 9.09 -25.19
C LEU A 128 -11.60 8.29 -25.79
N ALA A 129 -12.70 8.97 -26.14
CA ALA A 129 -13.89 8.33 -26.68
C ALA A 129 -14.17 8.86 -28.08
N ARG A 130 -14.30 7.96 -29.06
CA ARG A 130 -14.83 8.32 -30.38
C ARG A 130 -16.34 8.16 -30.38
N SER A 131 -17.07 9.16 -30.86
CA SER A 131 -18.50 9.04 -31.13
C SER A 131 -18.87 9.88 -32.34
N LYS A 132 -19.72 9.35 -33.22
CA LYS A 132 -20.12 9.99 -34.48
C LYS A 132 -18.88 10.39 -35.30
N GLY A 133 -17.88 9.51 -35.35
CA GLY A 133 -16.66 9.68 -36.11
C GLY A 133 -15.63 10.65 -35.52
N SER A 134 -15.88 11.28 -34.37
CA SER A 134 -14.97 12.27 -33.76
C SER A 134 -14.48 11.84 -32.37
N TRP A 135 -13.20 12.06 -32.08
CA TRP A 135 -12.59 11.77 -30.78
C TRP A 135 -12.76 12.94 -29.81
N ALA A 136 -13.13 12.62 -28.57
CA ALA A 136 -13.20 13.55 -27.45
C ALA A 136 -12.31 13.08 -26.30
N VAL A 137 -11.67 14.04 -25.63
CA VAL A 137 -10.89 13.82 -24.42
C VAL A 137 -11.75 14.20 -23.22
N ILE A 138 -12.01 13.24 -22.34
CA ILE A 138 -12.84 13.42 -21.14
C ILE A 138 -11.98 13.15 -19.91
N THR A 139 -11.63 14.19 -19.16
CA THR A 139 -10.92 14.03 -17.87
C THR A 139 -11.92 13.76 -16.75
N ILE A 140 -11.67 12.69 -15.99
CA ILE A 140 -12.47 12.33 -14.82
C ILE A 140 -12.00 13.20 -13.63
N PRO A 141 -12.89 14.04 -13.05
CA PRO A 141 -12.49 14.88 -11.94
C PRO A 141 -12.16 14.05 -10.70
N ARG A 142 -11.24 14.56 -9.87
CA ARG A 142 -11.00 14.00 -8.53
C ARG A 142 -12.19 14.37 -7.63
N PRO A 143 -12.86 13.41 -6.97
CA PRO A 143 -13.90 13.74 -6.00
C PRO A 143 -13.35 14.50 -4.79
N ASP A 144 -14.08 15.52 -4.32
CA ASP A 144 -13.74 16.32 -3.13
C ASP A 144 -13.81 15.52 -1.82
N THR A 145 -14.42 14.33 -1.87
CA THR A 145 -14.46 13.34 -0.79
C THR A 145 -13.13 12.64 -0.58
N LEU A 146 -12.21 12.68 -1.54
CA LEU A 146 -10.89 12.07 -1.43
C LEU A 146 -9.91 12.98 -0.70
N GLY A 147 -9.22 12.42 0.28
CA GLY A 147 -8.21 13.11 1.08
C GLY A 147 -6.79 12.69 0.72
N ASP A 148 -5.85 13.54 1.11
CA ASP A 148 -4.41 13.29 1.00
C ASP A 148 -3.81 12.98 2.38
N TRP A 149 -2.60 12.42 2.39
CA TRP A 149 -1.75 12.17 3.53
C TRP A 149 -0.34 12.67 3.21
N ASN A 150 -0.13 13.97 3.42
CA ASN A 150 1.01 14.72 2.87
C ASN A 150 2.26 14.69 3.77
N HIS A 151 2.09 14.31 5.03
CA HIS A 151 3.13 14.23 6.05
C HIS A 151 3.10 12.85 6.70
N PHE A 152 4.12 12.52 7.49
CA PHE A 152 4.10 11.30 8.30
C PHE A 152 2.87 11.21 9.23
N ASP A 153 2.48 12.36 9.78
CA ASP A 153 1.30 12.51 10.63
C ASP A 153 0.06 12.93 9.84
N GLY A 154 0.01 12.74 8.52
CA GLY A 154 -1.12 13.17 7.70
C GLY A 154 -1.09 14.66 7.35
N GLY A 155 -0.95 15.52 8.36
CA GLY A 155 -0.93 16.97 8.22
C GLY A 155 0.30 17.68 8.80
N ALA A 156 0.35 19.00 8.56
CA ALA A 156 1.40 19.89 9.07
C ALA A 156 1.28 20.16 10.59
N ASP A 157 0.09 19.94 11.15
CA ASP A 157 -0.29 20.11 12.55
C ASP A 157 0.11 18.93 13.45
N GLY A 158 0.72 17.89 12.89
CA GLY A 158 1.09 16.69 13.64
C GLY A 158 -0.11 15.81 14.03
N ASN A 159 -1.32 16.12 13.51
CA ASN A 159 -2.53 15.38 13.80
C ASN A 159 -2.82 14.34 12.72
N ALA A 160 -2.76 13.06 13.10
CA ALA A 160 -2.93 11.95 12.17
C ALA A 160 -4.37 11.60 11.86
N VAL A 161 -5.08 12.60 11.35
CA VAL A 161 -6.43 12.49 10.80
C VAL A 161 -6.40 12.95 9.36
N GLY A 162 -6.69 12.04 8.44
CA GLY A 162 -6.84 12.36 7.02
C GLY A 162 -8.22 12.96 6.75
N ALA A 163 -8.33 13.80 5.72
CA ALA A 163 -9.61 14.41 5.32
C ALA A 163 -10.51 13.48 4.47
N ASP A 164 -10.04 12.27 4.17
CA ASP A 164 -10.69 11.34 3.26
C ASP A 164 -12.01 10.79 3.84
N ARG A 165 -13.09 10.83 3.06
CA ARG A 165 -14.43 10.33 3.43
C ARG A 165 -14.84 9.07 2.69
N GLU A 166 -13.99 8.56 1.80
CA GLU A 166 -14.25 7.32 1.07
C GLU A 166 -13.49 6.14 1.65
N VAL A 167 -12.45 6.37 2.45
CA VAL A 167 -11.79 5.32 3.23
C VAL A 167 -12.77 4.67 4.21
N GLY A 168 -12.74 3.34 4.26
CA GLY A 168 -13.49 2.53 5.22
C GLY A 168 -12.86 1.15 5.41
N PRO A 169 -13.58 0.22 6.05
CA PRO A 169 -13.15 -1.16 6.22
C PRO A 169 -12.63 -1.80 4.93
N ILE A 170 -11.56 -2.57 5.04
CA ILE A 170 -10.94 -3.24 3.89
C ILE A 170 -11.84 -4.37 3.41
N HIS A 171 -12.21 -4.33 2.12
CA HIS A 171 -12.94 -5.41 1.45
C HIS A 171 -12.13 -6.06 0.33
N ALA A 172 -11.20 -5.30 -0.26
CA ALA A 172 -10.61 -5.62 -1.54
C ALA A 172 -9.13 -5.30 -1.61
N LEU A 173 -8.34 -6.17 -2.24
CA LEU A 173 -7.00 -5.77 -2.70
C LEU A 173 -7.13 -4.89 -3.94
N GLN A 174 -6.51 -3.69 -3.93
CA GLN A 174 -6.49 -2.79 -5.09
C GLN A 174 -5.25 -3.01 -5.95
N TRP A 175 -4.09 -3.10 -5.32
CA TRP A 175 -2.83 -3.45 -5.97
C TRP A 175 -1.80 -3.89 -4.93
N MET A 176 -0.79 -4.62 -5.38
CA MET A 176 0.33 -5.06 -4.55
C MET A 176 1.61 -5.03 -5.36
N ASP A 177 2.69 -4.54 -4.75
CA ASP A 177 4.05 -4.79 -5.19
C ASP A 177 4.88 -5.41 -4.05
N ASN A 178 5.18 -6.69 -4.21
CA ASN A 178 6.10 -7.45 -3.36
C ASN A 178 7.34 -7.95 -4.13
N GLY A 179 7.52 -7.44 -5.36
CA GLY A 179 8.50 -7.90 -6.34
C GLY A 179 9.68 -6.96 -6.51
N ARG A 180 9.94 -6.05 -5.58
CA ARG A 180 11.26 -5.43 -5.41
C ARG A 180 11.85 -5.98 -4.12
N ASP A 181 13.19 -6.09 -4.07
CA ASP A 181 13.95 -6.40 -2.88
C ASP A 181 13.92 -5.19 -1.93
N LEU A 182 12.69 -4.83 -1.54
CA LEU A 182 12.32 -4.05 -0.37
C LEU A 182 12.62 -4.94 0.86
N ARG A 183 13.80 -5.59 0.89
CA ARG A 183 14.35 -6.24 2.08
C ARG A 183 14.67 -5.13 3.03
N TRP A 184 13.68 -4.77 3.81
CA TRP A 184 13.91 -3.83 4.86
C TRP A 184 14.84 -4.44 5.90
N MET A 185 15.68 -3.55 6.42
CA MET A 185 16.73 -3.78 7.39
C MET A 185 16.32 -4.87 8.37
N LYS A 186 17.00 -6.02 8.35
CA LYS A 186 16.91 -7.03 9.41
C LYS A 186 17.35 -6.38 10.72
N THR A 187 16.44 -5.72 11.42
CA THR A 187 16.65 -5.23 12.80
C THR A 187 15.47 -5.57 13.68
N GLY A 188 14.90 -6.77 13.49
CA GLY A 188 14.04 -7.41 14.49
C GLY A 188 12.95 -6.51 15.11
N PRO A 189 12.55 -6.78 16.36
CA PRO A 189 11.57 -5.98 17.09
C PRO A 189 12.07 -4.57 17.48
N GLU A 190 13.32 -4.20 17.21
CA GLU A 190 13.97 -3.02 17.81
C GLU A 190 13.92 -1.74 16.97
N GLY A 191 13.31 -1.75 15.78
CA GLY A 191 12.84 -0.52 15.11
C GLY A 191 13.96 0.44 14.68
N GLY A 192 14.46 0.28 13.46
CA GLY A 192 15.19 1.35 12.77
C GLY A 192 14.23 2.29 12.04
N ASN A 193 14.46 3.60 12.14
CA ASN A 193 13.68 4.72 11.61
C ASN A 193 12.86 4.41 10.34
N GLN A 194 11.56 4.68 10.43
CA GLN A 194 10.63 4.44 9.33
C GLN A 194 9.89 5.74 8.97
N GLY A 195 10.14 6.24 7.76
CA GLY A 195 9.56 7.47 7.24
C GLY A 195 8.06 7.41 7.00
N ASN A 196 7.48 6.21 6.82
CA ASN A 196 6.13 5.93 6.31
C ASN A 196 5.81 6.56 4.92
N LEU A 197 4.62 6.24 4.41
CA LEU A 197 4.11 6.65 3.11
C LEU A 197 3.57 8.08 3.10
N ARG A 198 3.67 8.77 1.95
CA ARG A 198 2.89 9.98 1.64
C ARG A 198 2.01 9.71 0.44
N VAL A 199 0.76 10.15 0.49
CA VAL A 199 -0.19 10.00 -0.61
C VAL A 199 -0.78 11.37 -0.91
N SER A 200 -0.47 11.93 -2.08
CA SER A 200 -1.01 13.21 -2.52
C SER A 200 -1.58 13.08 -3.93
N GLY A 201 -2.88 13.31 -4.10
CA GLY A 201 -3.50 13.13 -5.41
C GLY A 201 -3.38 11.68 -5.89
N ARG A 202 -2.65 11.47 -6.98
CA ARG A 202 -2.31 10.14 -7.53
C ARG A 202 -0.90 9.66 -7.16
N TYR A 203 -0.16 10.40 -6.34
CA TYR A 203 1.25 10.16 -6.07
C TYR A 203 1.41 9.53 -4.70
N CYS A 204 1.97 8.32 -4.66
CA CYS A 204 2.29 7.61 -3.43
C CYS A 204 3.81 7.49 -3.30
N LEU A 205 4.40 8.13 -2.29
CA LEU A 205 5.84 8.20 -2.09
C LEU A 205 6.29 7.31 -0.94
N ILE A 206 7.41 6.61 -1.14
CA ILE A 206 8.06 5.75 -0.15
C ILE A 206 9.58 5.77 -0.33
N ASP A 207 10.33 5.70 0.77
CA ASP A 207 11.74 5.31 0.68
C ASP A 207 11.83 3.80 0.40
N ALA A 208 12.51 3.42 -0.67
CA ALA A 208 12.68 2.05 -1.13
C ALA A 208 14.16 1.66 -1.18
N THR A 209 14.51 0.50 -0.64
CA THR A 209 15.85 -0.09 -0.83
C THR A 209 15.94 -0.72 -2.22
N VAL A 210 17.05 -0.47 -2.91
CA VAL A 210 17.30 -1.01 -4.25
C VAL A 210 18.46 -2.01 -4.17
N ASP A 211 18.33 -3.13 -4.87
CA ASP A 211 19.36 -4.15 -5.13
C ASP A 211 19.71 -5.18 -4.04
N GLY A 212 19.01 -5.26 -2.89
CA GLY A 212 19.11 -6.45 -2.03
C GLY A 212 20.48 -6.76 -1.42
N GLY A 213 21.46 -5.88 -1.65
CA GLY A 213 22.84 -6.08 -1.27
C GLY A 213 22.96 -6.25 0.24
N LYS A 214 24.01 -6.96 0.69
CA LYS A 214 24.29 -7.10 2.12
C LYS A 214 24.35 -5.71 2.74
N VAL A 215 23.48 -5.47 3.73
CA VAL A 215 23.57 -4.31 4.63
C VAL A 215 25.01 -4.22 5.12
N ASP A 216 25.62 -3.05 5.01
CA ASP A 216 26.99 -2.86 5.47
C ASP A 216 27.08 -3.15 6.97
N ALA A 217 27.99 -4.02 7.37
CA ALA A 217 28.08 -4.52 8.74
C ALA A 217 28.52 -3.44 9.75
N LYS A 218 29.19 -2.38 9.30
CA LYS A 218 29.67 -1.26 10.14
C LYS A 218 28.65 -0.14 10.24
N THR A 219 28.00 0.23 9.14
CA THR A 219 27.04 1.35 9.11
C THR A 219 25.61 0.90 9.39
N ARG A 220 25.28 -0.39 9.22
CA ARG A 220 23.92 -0.96 9.25
C ARG A 220 22.97 -0.31 8.24
N LEU A 221 23.48 0.36 7.21
CA LEU A 221 22.68 1.04 6.19
C LEU A 221 22.58 0.18 4.91
N PRO A 222 21.44 0.21 4.21
CA PRO A 222 21.31 -0.39 2.88
C PRO A 222 22.26 0.30 1.88
N PRO A 223 22.80 -0.42 0.89
CA PRO A 223 23.78 0.12 -0.05
C PRO A 223 23.21 1.20 -0.97
N ARG A 224 21.90 1.16 -1.24
CA ARG A 224 21.20 2.14 -2.08
C ARG A 224 19.76 2.32 -1.62
N VAL A 225 19.34 3.57 -1.44
CA VAL A 225 17.96 3.95 -1.15
C VAL A 225 17.50 4.94 -2.21
N GLU A 226 16.23 4.83 -2.61
CA GLU A 226 15.58 5.77 -3.51
C GLU A 226 14.28 6.25 -2.90
N LEU A 227 13.96 7.52 -3.13
CA LEU A 227 12.59 8.01 -2.98
C LEU A 227 11.81 7.56 -4.21
N ASP A 228 10.98 6.52 -4.06
CA ASP A 228 10.16 5.93 -5.11
C ASP A 228 8.77 6.56 -5.08
N CYS A 229 8.28 6.99 -6.23
CA CYS A 229 6.94 7.52 -6.41
C CYS A 229 6.13 6.61 -7.33
N ARG A 230 4.92 6.29 -6.90
CA ARG A 230 4.00 5.39 -7.59
C ARG A 230 2.64 6.02 -7.80
N ASP A 231 1.90 5.46 -8.75
CA ASP A 231 0.50 5.77 -8.91
C ASP A 231 -0.31 5.18 -7.74
N ALA A 232 -1.06 6.00 -7.03
CA ALA A 232 -1.87 5.59 -5.90
C ALA A 232 -3.02 4.66 -6.29
N ALA A 233 -3.52 4.72 -7.53
CA ALA A 233 -4.64 3.93 -8.00
C ALA A 233 -4.25 2.49 -8.40
N ASN A 234 -3.04 2.29 -8.92
CA ASN A 234 -2.62 1.01 -9.50
C ASN A 234 -1.17 0.58 -9.15
N GLY A 235 -0.45 1.33 -8.32
CA GLY A 235 0.87 0.95 -7.82
C GLY A 235 1.98 0.93 -8.87
N LEU A 236 1.73 1.40 -10.10
CA LEU A 236 2.76 1.46 -11.14
C LEU A 236 3.79 2.56 -10.84
N PRO A 237 5.09 2.31 -11.10
CA PRO A 237 6.14 3.27 -10.80
C PRO A 237 6.09 4.48 -11.73
N LEU A 238 6.16 5.68 -11.16
CA LEU A 238 6.18 6.94 -11.89
C LEU A 238 7.62 7.41 -12.09
N TRP A 239 8.34 7.65 -11.00
CA TRP A 239 9.74 8.08 -10.99
C TRP A 239 10.41 7.60 -9.70
N SER A 240 11.75 7.60 -9.69
CA SER A 240 12.53 7.39 -8.48
C SER A 240 13.73 8.32 -8.47
N VAL A 241 14.10 8.82 -7.30
CA VAL A 241 15.25 9.72 -7.11
C VAL A 241 16.19 9.11 -6.06
N PRO A 242 17.51 9.00 -6.35
CA PRO A 242 18.48 8.53 -5.36
C PRO A 242 18.47 9.37 -4.10
N ARG A 243 18.51 8.70 -2.95
CA ARG A 243 18.51 9.34 -1.64
C ARG A 243 19.56 8.67 -0.75
N GLU A 244 20.42 9.47 -0.12
CA GLU A 244 21.48 8.91 0.72
C GLU A 244 20.87 8.19 1.95
N PRO A 245 21.39 7.01 2.34
CA PRO A 245 20.88 6.28 3.50
C PRO A 245 20.91 7.08 4.81
N GLY A 246 21.80 8.08 4.92
CA GLY A 246 21.87 8.97 6.09
C GLY A 246 20.65 9.87 6.27
N VAL A 247 19.93 10.19 5.19
CA VAL A 247 18.74 11.07 5.19
C VAL A 247 17.42 10.35 4.93
N ALA A 248 17.48 9.17 4.30
CA ALA A 248 16.30 8.36 4.01
C ALA A 248 15.70 7.70 5.27
N GLY A 249 14.42 7.32 5.18
CA GLY A 249 13.73 6.55 6.20
C GLY A 249 13.41 7.32 7.48
N ARG A 250 13.59 8.65 7.53
CA ARG A 250 13.24 9.45 8.72
C ARG A 250 11.78 9.90 8.67
N ARG A 251 11.10 9.84 9.82
CA ARG A 251 9.65 10.16 9.97
C ARG A 251 9.30 11.49 9.35
N TRP A 252 9.97 12.57 9.76
CA TRP A 252 9.55 13.93 9.38
C TRP A 252 10.44 14.61 8.34
N SER A 253 11.30 13.87 7.63
CA SER A 253 12.21 14.44 6.62
C SER A 253 11.60 14.57 5.22
N LEU A 254 10.29 14.34 5.07
CA LEU A 254 9.57 14.36 3.80
C LEU A 254 8.15 14.90 3.99
N ALA A 255 7.81 15.92 3.20
CA ALA A 255 6.48 16.53 3.14
C ALA A 255 6.08 16.83 1.69
N VAL A 256 4.78 16.81 1.42
CA VAL A 256 4.21 17.16 0.10
C VAL A 256 3.25 18.33 0.25
N ALA A 257 3.35 19.33 -0.62
CA ALA A 257 2.36 20.41 -0.71
C ALA A 257 2.43 21.12 -2.06
N GLY A 258 1.29 21.54 -2.61
CA GLY A 258 1.25 22.38 -3.81
C GLY A 258 1.95 21.78 -5.03
N GLY A 259 1.84 20.46 -5.23
CA GLY A 259 2.51 19.76 -6.34
C GLY A 259 4.03 19.64 -6.18
N LYS A 260 4.56 19.85 -4.97
CA LYS A 260 6.00 19.79 -4.67
C LYS A 260 6.28 18.84 -3.53
N VAL A 261 7.48 18.29 -3.54
CA VAL A 261 8.04 17.45 -2.49
C VAL A 261 9.20 18.20 -1.84
N PHE A 262 9.19 18.26 -0.50
CA PHE A 262 10.24 18.90 0.29
C PHE A 262 10.97 17.83 1.09
N THR A 263 12.26 17.65 0.84
CA THR A 263 13.04 16.55 1.43
C THR A 263 14.54 16.72 1.28
N TRP A 264 15.33 16.07 2.14
CA TRP A 264 16.77 15.97 1.98
C TRP A 264 17.14 14.77 1.11
N LEU A 265 17.95 14.99 0.07
CA LEU A 265 18.49 13.93 -0.79
C LEU A 265 19.88 13.47 -0.38
N LYS A 266 20.68 14.34 0.25
CA LYS A 266 22.06 14.07 0.68
C LYS A 266 22.31 14.60 2.08
N ALA A 267 23.14 13.90 2.86
CA ALA A 267 23.59 14.37 4.17
C ALA A 267 24.49 15.60 4.01
N GLY A 268 24.32 16.61 4.88
CA GLY A 268 25.08 17.85 4.83
C GLY A 268 24.70 18.81 3.69
N ALA A 269 23.70 18.49 2.87
CA ALA A 269 23.12 19.40 1.88
C ALA A 269 21.80 19.99 2.38
N ASP A 270 21.43 21.16 1.84
CA ASP A 270 20.11 21.74 2.05
C ASP A 270 19.00 20.83 1.53
N ALA A 271 17.80 20.93 2.12
CA ALA A 271 16.62 20.24 1.61
C ALA A 271 16.33 20.67 0.17
N ALA A 272 16.01 19.71 -0.68
CA ALA A 272 15.61 19.91 -2.05
C ALA A 272 14.08 20.12 -2.16
N ILE A 273 13.69 20.88 -3.18
CA ILE A 273 12.32 20.98 -3.66
C ILE A 273 12.25 20.19 -4.95
N LEU A 274 11.42 19.16 -5.00
CA LEU A 274 11.18 18.37 -6.21
C LEU A 274 9.78 18.65 -6.74
N ASP A 275 9.63 18.63 -8.06
CA ASP A 275 8.32 18.56 -8.70
C ASP A 275 7.70 17.18 -8.42
N LEU A 276 6.47 17.15 -7.89
CA LEU A 276 5.80 15.91 -7.49
C LEU A 276 5.50 14.99 -8.69
N ALA A 277 5.23 15.55 -9.86
CA ALA A 277 4.84 14.79 -11.03
C ALA A 277 6.02 14.05 -11.68
N THR A 278 7.21 14.63 -11.62
CA THR A 278 8.40 14.17 -12.36
C THR A 278 9.55 13.72 -11.47
N GLY A 279 9.58 14.14 -10.20
CA GLY A 279 10.72 13.93 -9.30
C GLY A 279 11.92 14.84 -9.61
N ALA A 280 11.80 15.76 -10.58
CA ALA A 280 12.87 16.67 -10.93
C ALA A 280 13.15 17.65 -9.77
N VAL A 281 14.42 17.85 -9.44
CA VAL A 281 14.82 18.89 -8.47
C VAL A 281 14.64 20.25 -9.13
N ILE A 282 13.78 21.09 -8.55
CA ILE A 282 13.41 22.41 -9.06
C ILE A 282 13.83 23.56 -8.13
N GLY A 283 14.39 23.25 -6.96
CA GLY A 283 14.86 24.25 -6.00
C GLY A 283 15.43 23.63 -4.73
N SER A 284 15.70 24.47 -3.73
CA SER A 284 16.18 24.06 -2.41
C SER A 284 15.66 24.99 -1.31
N LEU A 285 15.88 24.60 -0.05
CA LEU A 285 15.60 25.41 1.15
C LEU A 285 16.93 25.81 1.81
N PRO A 286 17.48 27.00 1.51
CA PRO A 286 18.84 27.35 1.91
C PRO A 286 19.09 27.37 3.42
N GLY A 287 20.26 26.87 3.84
CA GLY A 287 20.68 26.83 5.24
C GLY A 287 19.88 25.85 6.10
N THR A 288 19.35 24.80 5.50
CA THR A 288 18.72 23.65 6.17
C THR A 288 19.63 22.41 6.15
N ALA A 289 20.87 22.58 5.71
CA ALA A 289 21.92 21.58 5.77
C ALA A 289 22.02 20.99 7.20
N PRO A 290 21.89 19.66 7.36
CA PRO A 290 22.04 19.00 8.64
C PRO A 290 23.48 19.10 9.15
N SER A 291 23.67 19.33 10.45
CA SER A 291 24.99 19.48 11.08
C SER A 291 25.69 18.14 11.31
N THR A 292 26.30 17.51 10.30
CA THR A 292 26.89 16.17 10.51
C THR A 292 28.41 16.15 10.41
N ALA A 293 29.07 15.65 11.46
CA ALA A 293 30.48 15.21 11.47
C ALA A 293 30.63 13.70 11.13
N LYS A 294 29.53 12.99 10.83
CA LYS A 294 29.51 11.52 10.62
C LYS A 294 28.56 11.02 9.50
N GLY A 295 28.01 11.91 8.65
CA GLY A 295 27.29 11.52 7.43
C GLY A 295 25.83 11.04 7.58
N ASN A 296 25.15 11.29 8.70
CA ASN A 296 23.75 10.91 8.94
C ASN A 296 22.94 12.10 9.46
N LEU A 297 21.66 12.27 9.09
CA LEU A 297 20.75 13.20 9.77
C LEU A 297 20.82 12.97 11.29
N ASP A 298 20.83 14.06 12.06
CA ASP A 298 20.93 14.12 13.52
C ASP A 298 19.69 13.49 14.22
N GLY A 299 19.42 12.22 13.96
CA GLY A 299 18.22 11.54 14.42
C GLY A 299 16.94 12.02 13.72
N GLU A 300 15.85 12.09 14.47
CA GLU A 300 14.54 12.57 13.98
C GLU A 300 14.23 14.01 14.41
N SER A 301 15.21 14.78 14.89
CA SER A 301 15.04 16.21 15.22
C SER A 301 14.92 17.12 13.99
N VAL A 302 15.05 16.54 12.78
CA VAL A 302 14.84 17.25 11.51
C VAL A 302 13.41 17.04 11.04
N VAL A 303 12.64 18.13 11.03
CA VAL A 303 11.21 18.13 10.71
C VAL A 303 10.96 19.10 9.56
N VAL A 304 10.31 18.63 8.49
CA VAL A 304 9.71 19.50 7.47
C VAL A 304 8.19 19.42 7.53
N ARG A 305 7.55 20.58 7.65
CA ARG A 305 6.10 20.77 7.54
C ARG A 305 5.83 21.70 6.37
N ALA A 306 4.74 21.46 5.65
CA ALA A 306 4.44 22.20 4.43
C ALA A 306 2.93 22.35 4.26
N THR A 307 2.53 23.51 3.77
CA THR A 307 1.16 23.80 3.33
C THR A 307 1.23 24.46 1.95
N ALA A 308 0.08 24.84 1.38
CA ALA A 308 0.08 25.64 0.16
C ALA A 308 0.78 27.00 0.35
N ASP A 309 0.80 27.54 1.58
CA ASP A 309 1.23 28.91 1.85
C ASP A 309 2.70 29.01 2.30
N GLY A 310 3.33 27.91 2.73
CA GLY A 310 4.69 27.95 3.25
C GLY A 310 5.25 26.60 3.64
N VAL A 311 6.55 26.60 3.92
CA VAL A 311 7.33 25.44 4.35
C VAL A 311 8.07 25.80 5.63
N TRP A 312 7.95 24.97 6.66
CA TRP A 312 8.62 25.16 7.94
C TRP A 312 9.60 24.03 8.17
N VAL A 313 10.82 24.38 8.58
CA VAL A 313 11.89 23.43 8.83
C VAL A 313 12.43 23.66 10.23
N GLY A 314 12.36 22.61 11.07
CA GLY A 314 13.09 22.53 12.33
C GLY A 314 14.32 21.64 12.17
N HIS A 315 15.47 22.13 12.63
CA HIS A 315 16.70 21.33 12.73
C HIS A 315 17.62 21.90 13.83
N GLY A 316 18.07 21.04 14.76
CA GLY A 316 18.96 21.46 15.83
C GLY A 316 18.43 22.67 16.61
N ALA A 317 19.20 23.75 16.68
CA ALA A 317 18.86 24.98 17.38
C ALA A 317 17.96 25.95 16.58
N THR A 318 17.51 25.56 15.39
CA THR A 318 16.95 26.49 14.40
C THR A 318 15.59 26.04 13.90
N ALA A 319 14.65 26.98 13.84
CA ALA A 319 13.39 26.87 13.13
C ALA A 319 13.33 27.93 12.03
N SER A 320 12.98 27.56 10.81
CA SER A 320 12.89 28.47 9.66
C SER A 320 11.57 28.31 8.92
N CYS A 321 11.12 29.38 8.25
CA CYS A 321 10.01 29.34 7.32
C CYS A 321 10.43 29.86 5.95
N PHE A 322 9.92 29.23 4.91
CA PHE A 322 10.15 29.53 3.51
C PHE A 322 8.82 29.72 2.78
N GLY A 323 8.86 30.48 1.69
CA GLY A 323 7.82 30.43 0.67
C GLY A 323 7.79 29.06 -0.03
N PRO A 324 6.68 28.71 -0.72
CA PRO A 324 6.58 27.47 -1.49
C PRO A 324 7.62 27.33 -2.61
N ASP A 325 8.30 28.40 -2.98
CA ASP A 325 9.40 28.47 -3.95
C ASP A 325 10.79 28.27 -3.32
N GLY A 326 10.87 28.18 -1.99
CA GLY A 326 12.12 28.06 -1.24
C GLY A 326 12.73 29.38 -0.77
N THR A 327 12.05 30.51 -0.97
CA THR A 327 12.53 31.81 -0.50
C THR A 327 12.42 31.90 1.02
N LEU A 328 13.52 32.11 1.75
CA LEU A 328 13.52 32.26 3.21
C LEU A 328 12.70 33.48 3.63
N ARG A 329 11.74 33.27 4.55
CA ARG A 329 10.91 34.34 5.14
C ARG A 329 11.43 34.77 6.49
N TRP A 330 11.70 33.81 7.36
CA TRP A 330 12.23 34.07 8.69
C TRP A 330 13.02 32.88 9.21
N ARG A 331 13.90 33.17 10.17
CA ARG A 331 14.66 32.19 10.94
C ARG A 331 14.63 32.57 12.41
N PHE A 332 14.38 31.59 13.26
CA PHE A 332 14.39 31.66 14.70
C PHE A 332 15.46 30.71 15.23
N GLU A 333 16.33 31.21 16.11
CA GLU A 333 17.47 30.46 16.64
C GLU A 333 17.48 30.51 18.17
N ARG A 334 17.83 29.37 18.78
CA ARG A 334 18.09 29.23 20.23
C ARG A 334 19.46 28.55 20.41
N PRO A 335 20.57 29.30 20.31
CA PRO A 335 21.91 28.72 20.41
C PRO A 335 22.10 27.90 21.69
N GLY A 336 22.69 26.71 21.57
CA GLY A 336 22.89 25.80 22.70
C GLY A 336 21.61 25.12 23.19
N ARG A 337 20.53 25.14 22.40
CA ARG A 337 19.30 24.37 22.60
C ARG A 337 18.97 23.53 21.36
N GLU A 338 18.06 22.59 21.55
CA GLU A 338 17.42 21.81 20.50
C GLU A 338 15.94 22.23 20.37
N LEU A 339 15.45 22.34 19.14
CA LEU A 339 14.08 22.68 18.79
C LEU A 339 13.40 21.48 18.13
N ASP A 340 12.61 20.75 18.91
CA ASP A 340 11.95 19.51 18.52
C ASP A 340 10.47 19.72 18.11
N PHE A 341 9.92 18.72 17.42
CA PHE A 341 8.48 18.57 17.11
C PHE A 341 7.83 19.82 16.51
N THR A 342 8.41 20.38 15.45
CA THR A 342 7.78 21.50 14.72
C THR A 342 6.36 21.12 14.27
N VAL A 343 5.38 21.80 14.85
CA VAL A 343 3.95 21.66 14.58
C VAL A 343 3.42 22.97 14.02
N VAL A 344 2.75 22.92 12.88
CA VAL A 344 2.17 24.10 12.22
C VAL A 344 0.66 24.03 12.33
N ASP A 345 0.09 24.87 13.18
CA ASP A 345 -1.35 24.99 13.35
C ASP A 345 -1.89 26.13 12.47
N GLY A 346 -2.52 25.75 11.36
CA GLY A 346 -3.13 26.69 10.42
C GLY A 346 -4.35 27.42 10.99
N ALA A 347 -5.07 26.83 11.94
CA ALA A 347 -6.27 27.43 12.51
C ALA A 347 -5.90 28.63 13.39
N THR A 348 -4.85 28.48 14.20
CA THR A 348 -4.37 29.55 15.07
C THR A 348 -3.22 30.36 14.49
N LYS A 349 -2.71 29.97 13.31
CA LYS A 349 -1.55 30.57 12.61
C LYS A 349 -0.29 30.56 13.46
N ARG A 350 -0.06 29.47 14.19
CA ARG A 350 1.08 29.30 15.10
C ARG A 350 1.99 28.15 14.68
N VAL A 351 3.25 28.28 15.04
CA VAL A 351 4.21 27.19 15.03
C VAL A 351 4.57 26.86 16.47
N TYR A 352 4.34 25.61 16.88
CA TYR A 352 4.74 25.13 18.20
C TYR A 352 6.05 24.33 18.10
N LEU A 353 6.88 24.50 19.12
CA LEU A 353 8.20 23.88 19.24
C LEU A 353 8.40 23.40 20.68
N VAL A 354 9.10 22.28 20.84
CA VAL A 354 9.65 21.85 22.14
C VAL A 354 11.09 22.34 22.22
N VAL A 355 11.45 23.05 23.28
CA VAL A 355 12.82 23.50 23.54
C VAL A 355 13.45 22.56 24.56
N SER A 356 14.58 21.96 24.22
CA SER A 356 15.30 21.02 25.10
C SER A 356 16.79 21.33 25.21
N VAL A 357 17.39 20.85 26.29
CA VAL A 357 18.85 20.93 26.49
C VAL A 357 19.53 19.83 25.66
N PRO A 358 20.53 20.18 24.81
CA PRO A 358 21.34 19.18 24.12
C PRO A 358 22.16 18.42 25.14
N GLY A 359 22.14 17.10 25.11
CA GLY A 359 22.81 16.34 26.17
C GLY A 359 22.84 14.86 25.93
N ARG A 360 23.28 14.12 26.95
CA ARG A 360 23.11 12.67 27.03
C ARG A 360 22.44 12.31 28.35
N ASP A 361 21.54 11.34 28.32
CA ASP A 361 20.97 10.69 29.50
C ASP A 361 22.06 10.08 30.38
N ASP A 362 21.61 9.56 31.51
CA ASP A 362 22.44 9.05 32.59
C ASP A 362 23.25 7.77 32.23
N ARG A 363 23.06 7.24 31.01
CA ARG A 363 23.79 6.10 30.42
C ARG A 363 24.61 6.51 29.20
N GLY A 364 24.65 7.81 28.87
CA GLY A 364 25.37 8.33 27.73
C GLY A 364 24.58 8.32 26.41
N ASN A 365 23.24 8.22 26.40
CA ASN A 365 22.44 8.30 25.15
C ASN A 365 21.96 9.73 24.89
N PRO A 366 21.83 10.25 23.66
CA PRO A 366 21.44 11.64 23.39
C PRO A 366 20.14 12.11 24.12
N SER A 367 20.02 13.41 24.40
CA SER A 367 18.85 14.14 24.97
C SER A 367 17.56 13.90 24.20
N HIS A 368 17.66 13.58 22.92
CA HIS A 368 16.58 12.98 22.15
C HIS A 368 16.67 11.46 22.26
N ALA A 369 16.47 10.91 23.46
CA ALA A 369 16.61 9.48 23.68
C ALA A 369 15.41 8.75 23.03
N TYR A 370 15.49 8.53 21.72
CA TYR A 370 14.62 7.67 20.92
C TYR A 370 14.85 6.21 21.33
N TRP A 371 14.41 5.85 22.54
CA TRP A 371 14.46 4.48 23.05
C TRP A 371 13.45 3.62 22.29
N GLY A 372 13.89 3.08 21.17
CA GLY A 372 13.10 2.19 20.33
C GLY A 372 12.10 2.91 19.44
N ARG A 373 10.98 2.24 19.17
CA ARG A 373 10.03 2.57 18.10
C ARG A 373 9.38 3.97 18.18
N TRP A 374 9.35 4.66 19.32
CA TRP A 374 8.50 5.85 19.53
C TRP A 374 9.30 7.11 19.89
N PRO A 375 8.99 8.28 19.29
CA PRO A 375 9.75 9.51 19.49
C PRO A 375 9.44 10.22 20.81
N ALA A 376 10.47 10.81 21.43
CA ALA A 376 10.35 11.68 22.61
C ALA A 376 11.54 12.65 22.73
N SER A 377 11.24 13.87 23.17
CA SER A 377 12.23 14.86 23.62
C SER A 377 12.39 14.78 25.14
N THR A 378 13.63 14.71 25.62
CA THR A 378 13.96 14.70 27.06
C THR A 378 14.67 15.98 27.45
N ALA A 379 14.75 16.28 28.75
CA ALA A 379 15.32 17.54 29.24
C ALA A 379 14.66 18.78 28.59
N VAL A 380 13.34 18.73 28.50
CA VAL A 380 12.49 19.81 27.98
C VAL A 380 12.56 20.99 28.95
N GLU A 381 12.91 22.17 28.46
CA GLU A 381 12.86 23.42 29.24
C GLU A 381 11.54 24.14 29.04
N SER A 382 11.01 24.13 27.82
CA SER A 382 9.78 24.86 27.50
C SER A 382 9.07 24.32 26.26
N VAL A 383 7.79 24.68 26.14
CA VAL A 383 7.06 24.68 24.87
C VAL A 383 6.96 26.13 24.41
N THR A 384 7.28 26.38 23.14
CA THR A 384 7.33 27.72 22.54
C THR A 384 6.33 27.83 21.41
N ALA A 385 5.65 28.98 21.30
CA ALA A 385 4.85 29.34 20.14
C ALA A 385 5.42 30.54 19.40
N LEU A 386 5.52 30.40 18.08
CA LEU A 386 5.86 31.46 17.15
C LEU A 386 4.66 31.80 16.27
N ASP A 387 4.58 33.04 15.82
CA ASP A 387 3.69 33.41 14.71
C ASP A 387 4.17 32.73 13.42
N ALA A 388 3.28 31.99 12.75
CA ALA A 388 3.70 31.15 11.62
C ALA A 388 4.22 31.94 10.42
N ALA A 389 3.74 33.18 10.22
CA ALA A 389 4.09 34.02 9.08
C ALA A 389 5.37 34.82 9.30
N SER A 390 5.60 35.32 10.52
CA SER A 390 6.70 36.23 10.85
C SER A 390 7.83 35.60 11.68
N GLY A 391 7.59 34.45 12.32
CA GLY A 391 8.55 33.83 13.25
C GLY A 391 8.66 34.57 14.59
N ARG A 392 7.82 35.59 14.84
CA ARG A 392 7.81 36.34 16.10
C ARG A 392 7.43 35.41 17.25
N LEU A 393 8.27 35.39 18.30
CA LEU A 393 7.95 34.72 19.55
C LEU A 393 6.67 35.30 20.16
N LEU A 394 5.67 34.44 20.39
CA LEU A 394 4.39 34.81 21.00
C LEU A 394 4.42 34.54 22.50
N TRP A 395 4.84 33.34 22.87
CA TRP A 395 4.98 32.92 24.26
C TRP A 395 5.94 31.74 24.38
N GLU A 396 6.44 31.56 25.59
CA GLU A 396 7.26 30.43 26.01
C GLU A 396 6.75 29.95 27.37
N SER A 397 6.48 28.65 27.49
CA SER A 397 5.84 28.05 28.67
C SER A 397 6.70 26.96 29.25
N THR A 398 7.04 27.10 30.53
CA THR A 398 7.77 26.10 31.32
C THR A 398 6.84 25.09 31.99
N ASP A 399 5.52 25.24 31.85
CA ASP A 399 4.55 24.40 32.56
C ASP A 399 4.59 22.93 32.10
N ALA A 400 5.04 22.70 30.86
CA ALA A 400 5.27 21.37 30.27
C ALA A 400 6.74 20.93 30.35
N ALA A 401 7.60 21.65 31.08
CA ALA A 401 9.01 21.33 31.22
C ALA A 401 9.26 19.97 31.89
N SER A 402 10.46 19.44 31.70
CA SER A 402 10.94 18.25 32.37
C SER A 402 11.03 18.48 33.87
N VAL A 403 10.14 17.81 34.61
CA VAL A 403 10.17 17.72 36.07
C VAL A 403 10.43 16.28 36.50
N GLU A 404 11.00 16.09 37.69
CA GLU A 404 11.17 14.76 38.27
C GLU A 404 9.80 14.17 38.63
N ILE A 405 9.48 13.03 38.03
CA ILE A 405 8.19 12.32 38.20
C ILE A 405 8.32 10.99 38.94
N GLY A 406 9.53 10.68 39.42
CA GLY A 406 9.83 9.50 40.21
C GLY A 406 11.30 9.12 40.15
N VAL A 407 11.64 8.00 40.79
CA VAL A 407 13.03 7.47 40.82
C VAL A 407 13.05 6.08 40.22
N ASN A 408 14.02 5.82 39.33
CA ASN A 408 14.19 4.49 38.76
C ASN A 408 14.58 3.48 39.84
N ALA A 409 13.76 2.45 40.02
CA ALA A 409 13.96 1.46 41.09
C ALA A 409 15.32 0.73 41.02
N LYS A 410 15.87 0.54 39.80
CA LYS A 410 17.14 -0.15 39.53
C LYS A 410 18.35 0.79 39.59
N THR A 411 18.30 1.94 38.92
CA THR A 411 19.45 2.87 38.82
C THR A 411 19.49 3.91 39.92
N LYS A 412 18.43 4.05 40.71
CA LYS A 412 18.25 5.06 41.77
C LYS A 412 18.36 6.52 41.30
N LYS A 413 18.27 6.76 40.00
CA LYS A 413 18.32 8.09 39.40
C LYS A 413 16.91 8.67 39.18
N PRO A 414 16.76 10.01 39.19
CA PRO A 414 15.52 10.69 38.82
C PRO A 414 15.02 10.27 37.44
N ILE A 415 13.70 10.15 37.30
CA ILE A 415 13.00 9.97 36.04
C ILE A 415 12.36 11.31 35.69
N LEU A 416 12.71 11.85 34.53
CA LEU A 416 12.20 13.13 34.06
C LEU A 416 11.00 12.93 33.13
N ARG A 417 10.02 13.84 33.25
CA ARG A 417 8.94 14.03 32.28
C ARG A 417 9.55 14.33 30.90
N THR A 418 9.07 13.65 29.86
CA THR A 418 9.44 13.89 28.45
C THR A 418 8.28 14.51 27.68
N ILE A 419 8.47 15.00 26.45
CA ILE A 419 7.36 15.30 25.53
C ILE A 419 7.50 14.41 24.30
N GLY A 420 6.46 13.64 23.99
CA GLY A 420 6.39 12.81 22.80
C GLY A 420 5.60 13.46 21.67
N GLN A 421 4.46 14.09 21.96
CA GLN A 421 3.56 14.62 20.93
C GLN A 421 2.95 15.95 21.37
N LEU A 422 2.90 16.91 20.45
CA LEU A 422 2.14 18.15 20.57
C LEU A 422 0.92 18.05 19.64
N LEU A 423 -0.27 18.39 20.16
CA LEU A 423 -1.52 18.35 19.39
C LEU A 423 -2.35 19.63 19.61
N PRO A 424 -2.50 20.49 18.59
CA PRO A 424 -3.43 21.60 18.65
C PRO A 424 -4.88 21.09 18.58
N VAL A 425 -5.75 21.61 19.44
CA VAL A 425 -7.18 21.28 19.51
C VAL A 425 -7.99 22.53 19.79
N GLY A 426 -8.51 23.17 18.73
CA GLY A 426 -9.23 24.43 18.87
C GLY A 426 -8.35 25.51 19.51
N ASP A 427 -8.75 26.00 20.69
CA ASP A 427 -8.04 27.00 21.48
C ASP A 427 -7.10 26.39 22.54
N ARG A 428 -6.82 25.09 22.45
CA ARG A 428 -5.93 24.35 23.35
C ARG A 428 -4.74 23.74 22.61
N LEU A 429 -3.64 23.56 23.33
CA LEU A 429 -2.50 22.75 22.92
C LEU A 429 -2.31 21.61 23.93
N VAL A 430 -2.42 20.38 23.48
CA VAL A 430 -2.23 19.20 24.32
C VAL A 430 -0.81 18.68 24.17
N CYS A 431 -0.10 18.54 25.27
CA CYS A 431 1.24 17.94 25.33
C CYS A 431 1.12 16.54 25.92
N PHE A 432 1.46 15.53 25.12
CA PHE A 432 1.58 14.15 25.57
C PHE A 432 3.01 13.88 26.02
N SER A 433 3.13 13.47 27.27
CA SER A 433 4.39 13.28 27.97
C SER A 433 4.57 11.84 28.43
N GLY A 434 5.80 11.35 28.37
CA GLY A 434 6.15 9.96 28.66
C GLY A 434 7.16 9.79 29.81
N VAL A 435 7.50 8.52 30.11
CA VAL A 435 8.67 8.13 30.92
C VAL A 435 9.70 7.47 30.03
N ALA A 436 10.98 7.83 30.14
CA ALA A 436 12.05 7.24 29.31
C ALA A 436 12.35 5.74 29.60
N ILE A 437 11.66 5.06 30.54
CA ILE A 437 11.96 3.68 30.96
C ILE A 437 10.70 2.84 31.22
N ALA A 438 10.61 1.70 30.52
CA ALA A 438 9.51 0.72 30.48
C ALA A 438 9.08 0.06 31.81
N SER A 439 9.64 0.44 32.96
CA SER A 439 9.29 -0.14 34.27
C SER A 439 8.79 0.86 35.31
N SER A 440 8.66 2.15 34.98
CA SER A 440 8.32 3.20 35.96
C SER A 440 6.91 3.77 35.86
N GLY A 441 6.13 3.36 34.87
CA GLY A 441 4.67 3.36 34.94
C GLY A 441 3.99 4.71 35.12
N SER A 442 4.06 5.59 34.12
CA SER A 442 3.08 6.67 33.93
C SER A 442 3.40 7.57 32.74
N GLY A 443 2.39 7.87 31.92
CA GLY A 443 2.44 8.98 30.97
C GLY A 443 1.72 10.18 31.57
N SER A 444 2.10 11.40 31.20
CA SER A 444 1.41 12.62 31.65
C SER A 444 0.83 13.41 30.49
N ILE A 445 -0.24 14.15 30.77
CA ILE A 445 -0.91 14.97 29.77
C ILE A 445 -1.11 16.35 30.40
N THR A 446 -0.54 17.36 29.75
CA THR A 446 -0.78 18.77 30.10
C THR A 446 -1.54 19.43 28.97
N VAL A 447 -2.46 20.33 29.31
CA VAL A 447 -3.21 21.14 28.36
C VAL A 447 -2.85 22.59 28.60
N LEU A 448 -2.33 23.25 27.58
CA LEU A 448 -2.03 24.67 27.57
C LEU A 448 -3.12 25.43 26.80
N ASP A 449 -3.33 26.68 27.19
CA ASP A 449 -4.09 27.63 26.38
C ASP A 449 -3.24 28.02 25.16
N ALA A 450 -3.76 27.81 23.95
CA ALA A 450 -2.99 28.00 22.72
C ALA A 450 -2.58 29.47 22.50
N ALA A 451 -3.36 30.43 23.02
CA ALA A 451 -3.10 31.85 22.83
C ALA A 451 -2.02 32.40 23.77
N THR A 452 -1.97 31.88 25.00
CA THR A 452 -1.14 32.43 26.09
C THR A 452 -0.02 31.50 26.55
N GLY A 453 -0.09 30.20 26.22
CA GLY A 453 0.85 29.18 26.69
C GLY A 453 0.67 28.77 28.15
N LYS A 454 -0.33 29.33 28.85
CA LYS A 454 -0.58 29.04 30.27
C LYS A 454 -1.18 27.66 30.45
N LEU A 455 -0.74 26.95 31.48
CA LEU A 455 -1.36 25.70 31.91
C LEU A 455 -2.85 25.90 32.23
N VAL A 456 -3.69 25.09 31.57
CA VAL A 456 -5.13 24.98 31.84
C VAL A 456 -5.39 23.75 32.70
N HIS A 457 -4.81 22.60 32.30
CA HIS A 457 -4.94 21.33 33.02
C HIS A 457 -3.59 20.62 33.10
N ASP A 458 -3.21 20.15 34.29
CA ASP A 458 -2.21 19.08 34.44
C ASP A 458 -2.94 17.82 34.90
N LEU A 459 -3.09 16.88 33.98
CA LEU A 459 -3.83 15.63 34.22
C LEU A 459 -2.92 14.55 34.83
N GLY A 460 -1.66 14.89 35.10
CA GLY A 460 -0.71 14.02 35.78
C GLY A 460 -0.63 12.63 35.15
N GLN A 461 -0.41 11.62 35.98
CA GLN A 461 -0.18 10.24 35.58
C GLN A 461 -1.49 9.45 35.31
N ALA A 462 -2.49 10.08 34.69
CA ALA A 462 -3.85 9.55 34.57
C ALA A 462 -3.95 8.23 33.79
N VAL A 463 -2.99 7.92 32.91
CA VAL A 463 -3.05 6.73 32.04
C VAL A 463 -1.73 5.97 32.07
N LYS A 464 -1.82 4.64 32.20
CA LYS A 464 -0.66 3.73 32.07
C LYS A 464 -0.36 3.50 30.59
N PRO A 465 0.78 3.94 30.05
CA PRO A 465 1.03 3.94 28.60
C PRO A 465 1.61 2.62 28.05
N ASN A 466 1.60 1.52 28.83
CA ASN A 466 2.21 0.20 28.55
C ASN A 466 2.74 0.00 27.11
N TYR A 467 4.07 -0.11 26.95
CA TYR A 467 4.81 -0.32 25.68
C TYR A 467 4.96 0.89 24.74
N ASN A 468 4.07 1.90 24.79
CA ASN A 468 4.27 3.20 24.13
C ASN A 468 4.60 4.27 25.19
N ILE A 469 5.80 4.16 25.76
CA ILE A 469 6.21 5.02 26.88
C ILE A 469 6.33 6.50 26.51
N SER A 470 6.41 6.82 25.22
CA SER A 470 6.47 8.19 24.69
C SER A 470 5.08 8.80 24.41
N MET A 471 4.00 8.03 24.56
CA MET A 471 2.62 8.46 24.29
C MET A 471 2.37 9.01 22.86
N TYR A 472 3.20 8.66 21.87
CA TYR A 472 3.06 9.12 20.49
C TYR A 472 2.02 8.30 19.71
N SER A 473 0.75 8.36 20.10
CA SER A 473 -0.34 7.67 19.42
C SER A 473 -1.70 8.31 19.72
N ALA A 474 -1.72 9.64 19.72
CA ALA A 474 -2.93 10.43 19.88
C ALA A 474 -3.36 11.08 18.54
N VAL A 475 -4.67 11.22 18.35
CA VAL A 475 -5.29 11.92 17.22
C VAL A 475 -6.42 12.82 17.72
N VAL A 476 -6.67 13.91 17.01
CA VAL A 476 -7.73 14.88 17.30
C VAL A 476 -8.86 14.67 16.31
N ARG A 477 -10.04 14.28 16.80
CA ARG A 477 -11.24 14.09 15.98
C ARG A 477 -12.46 14.59 16.74
N ASP A 478 -13.29 15.39 16.07
CA ASP A 478 -14.51 15.98 16.62
C ASP A 478 -14.26 16.79 17.92
N GLY A 479 -13.15 17.55 17.96
CA GLY A 479 -12.77 18.40 19.10
C GLY A 479 -12.25 17.65 20.34
N ALA A 480 -12.24 16.31 20.32
CA ALA A 480 -11.69 15.47 21.37
C ALA A 480 -10.36 14.85 20.93
N VAL A 481 -9.52 14.50 21.92
CA VAL A 481 -8.29 13.76 21.68
C VAL A 481 -8.51 12.29 21.98
N TRP A 482 -8.21 11.43 21.01
CA TRP A 482 -8.30 9.98 21.10
C TRP A 482 -6.91 9.40 21.12
N PHE A 483 -6.62 8.48 22.05
CA PHE A 483 -5.29 7.91 22.15
C PHE A 483 -5.29 6.48 22.68
N ASN A 484 -4.26 5.73 22.33
CA ASN A 484 -4.05 4.38 22.82
C ASN A 484 -3.45 4.45 24.24
N GLY A 485 -4.10 3.81 25.22
CA GLY A 485 -3.60 3.65 26.58
C GLY A 485 -3.07 2.24 26.86
N ALA A 486 -3.27 1.73 28.08
CA ALA A 486 -2.71 0.44 28.50
C ALA A 486 -3.17 -0.73 27.62
N PHE A 487 -2.22 -1.35 26.91
CA PHE A 487 -2.27 -2.59 26.11
C PHE A 487 -3.35 -2.73 25.02
N ASN A 488 -4.61 -2.47 25.33
CA ASN A 488 -5.78 -2.87 24.54
C ASN A 488 -6.97 -1.91 24.73
N ASN A 489 -6.70 -0.70 25.22
CA ASN A 489 -7.70 0.31 25.53
C ASN A 489 -7.51 1.58 24.71
N ILE A 490 -8.62 2.15 24.25
CA ILE A 490 -8.67 3.50 23.66
C ILE A 490 -9.29 4.44 24.69
N TRP A 491 -8.68 5.62 24.80
CA TRP A 491 -9.05 6.68 25.72
C TRP A 491 -9.46 7.92 24.96
N ARG A 492 -10.36 8.69 25.56
CA ARG A 492 -10.80 9.99 25.05
C ARG A 492 -10.50 11.06 26.10
N LEU A 493 -9.93 12.17 25.67
CA LEU A 493 -9.73 13.39 26.42
C LEU A 493 -10.59 14.51 25.83
N ASP A 494 -11.38 15.14 26.68
CA ASP A 494 -11.94 16.46 26.44
C ASP A 494 -10.91 17.51 26.91
N PRO A 495 -10.25 18.24 26.00
CA PRO A 495 -9.20 19.19 26.37
C PRO A 495 -9.75 20.46 27.02
N VAL A 496 -11.04 20.77 26.87
CA VAL A 496 -11.68 21.91 27.51
C VAL A 496 -12.03 21.57 28.96
N ALA A 497 -12.69 20.43 29.17
CA ALA A 497 -13.11 19.99 30.50
C ALA A 497 -11.98 19.34 31.32
N GLY A 498 -10.86 18.95 30.69
CA GLY A 498 -9.80 18.19 31.35
C GLY A 498 -10.22 16.78 31.75
N LYS A 499 -11.25 16.22 31.09
CA LYS A 499 -11.83 14.92 31.45
C LYS A 499 -11.26 13.82 30.56
N ILE A 500 -10.69 12.79 31.19
CA ILE A 500 -10.21 11.57 30.53
C ILE A 500 -11.16 10.41 30.85
N GLU A 501 -11.50 9.63 29.83
CA GLU A 501 -12.29 8.41 29.99
C GLU A 501 -11.78 7.28 29.08
N GLN A 502 -11.82 6.05 29.60
CA GLN A 502 -11.60 4.85 28.80
C GLN A 502 -12.91 4.53 28.06
N VAL A 503 -12.88 4.61 26.74
CA VAL A 503 -14.10 4.50 25.91
C VAL A 503 -14.23 3.15 25.21
N PHE A 504 -13.12 2.42 25.07
CA PHE A 504 -13.10 1.14 24.38
C PHE A 504 -12.00 0.23 24.94
N SER A 505 -12.27 -1.08 24.95
CA SER A 505 -11.30 -2.14 25.30
C SER A 505 -11.51 -3.33 24.37
N HIS A 506 -10.45 -3.96 23.89
CA HIS A 506 -10.54 -5.17 23.07
C HIS A 506 -9.56 -6.27 23.55
N SER A 507 -9.60 -7.45 22.93
CA SER A 507 -8.80 -8.62 23.33
C SER A 507 -7.37 -8.63 22.77
N TRP A 508 -7.00 -7.65 21.95
CA TRP A 508 -5.73 -7.61 21.21
C TRP A 508 -4.90 -6.38 21.49
N ASN A 509 -3.70 -6.38 20.93
CA ASN A 509 -2.63 -5.51 21.32
C ASN A 509 -2.51 -4.23 20.46
N HIS A 510 -2.71 -3.04 21.02
CA HIS A 510 -2.44 -1.74 20.38
C HIS A 510 -0.95 -1.30 20.34
N ARG A 511 -0.06 -2.04 21.00
CA ARG A 511 1.34 -1.67 21.29
C ARG A 511 2.22 -1.43 20.05
N CYS A 512 1.79 -1.86 18.86
CA CYS A 512 2.70 -1.99 17.73
C CYS A 512 2.46 -0.99 16.60
N THR A 513 1.25 -0.50 16.35
CA THR A 513 1.01 0.46 15.25
C THR A 513 0.32 1.70 15.79
N ARG A 514 0.65 2.86 15.22
CA ARG A 514 0.06 4.15 15.59
C ARG A 514 -1.41 4.18 15.18
N MET A 515 -2.24 4.79 16.02
CA MET A 515 -3.64 5.09 15.64
C MET A 515 -3.66 6.24 14.63
N VAL A 516 -4.53 6.11 13.63
CA VAL A 516 -4.87 7.16 12.67
C VAL A 516 -6.38 7.28 12.58
N ALA A 517 -6.88 8.34 11.97
CA ALA A 517 -8.32 8.48 11.76
C ALA A 517 -8.67 9.15 10.42
N THR A 518 -9.95 9.06 10.11
CA THR A 518 -10.65 9.89 9.13
C THR A 518 -11.85 10.55 9.85
N PRO A 519 -12.67 11.40 9.18
CA PRO A 519 -13.87 11.94 9.81
C PRO A 519 -14.83 10.86 10.33
N ASP A 520 -14.84 9.69 9.70
CA ASP A 520 -15.78 8.61 10.00
C ASP A 520 -15.16 7.48 10.82
N TRP A 521 -13.86 7.21 10.69
CA TRP A 521 -13.22 6.04 11.28
C TRP A 521 -12.06 6.39 12.20
N LEU A 522 -12.02 5.82 13.40
CA LEU A 522 -10.77 5.59 14.12
C LEU A 522 -10.19 4.28 13.59
N ILE A 523 -8.94 4.31 13.17
CA ILE A 523 -8.23 3.15 12.63
C ILE A 523 -7.13 2.80 13.61
N ALA A 524 -7.45 1.81 14.45
CA ALA A 524 -6.58 1.32 15.49
C ALA A 524 -5.76 0.11 15.00
N SER A 525 -4.90 -0.43 15.87
CA SER A 525 -3.97 -1.50 15.49
C SER A 525 -4.64 -2.74 14.90
N GLN A 526 -3.88 -3.45 14.05
CA GLN A 526 -4.36 -4.60 13.25
C GLN A 526 -5.56 -4.26 12.36
N THR A 527 -5.59 -3.05 11.79
CA THR A 527 -6.62 -2.65 10.81
C THR A 527 -8.04 -2.80 11.36
N SER A 528 -8.20 -2.30 12.60
CA SER A 528 -9.49 -2.21 13.29
C SER A 528 -10.15 -0.87 12.96
N PHE A 529 -11.32 -0.91 12.34
CA PHE A 529 -12.10 0.26 11.97
C PHE A 529 -13.20 0.45 13.00
N LEU A 530 -13.16 1.56 13.73
CA LEU A 530 -14.16 1.92 14.72
C LEU A 530 -14.88 3.19 14.27
N ASP A 531 -16.18 3.08 14.05
CA ASP A 531 -17.02 4.22 13.70
C ASP A 531 -17.21 5.19 14.88
N LYS A 532 -18.14 6.15 14.75
CA LYS A 532 -18.46 7.10 15.81
C LYS A 532 -19.13 6.46 17.03
N THR A 533 -19.69 5.26 16.89
CA THR A 533 -20.26 4.45 17.98
C THR A 533 -19.23 3.51 18.63
N LEU A 534 -17.99 3.52 18.15
CA LEU A 534 -16.91 2.62 18.54
C LEU A 534 -17.21 1.14 18.22
N ALA A 535 -17.94 0.92 17.13
CA ALA A 535 -18.20 -0.40 16.57
C ALA A 535 -17.59 -0.51 15.17
N GLY A 536 -17.29 -1.73 14.75
CA GLY A 536 -16.84 -2.00 13.38
C GLY A 536 -15.88 -3.18 13.26
N PRO A 537 -15.42 -3.47 12.04
CA PRO A 537 -14.66 -4.67 11.75
C PRO A 537 -13.15 -4.53 12.02
N GLN A 538 -12.53 -5.68 12.25
CA GLN A 538 -11.10 -5.91 12.22
C GLN A 538 -10.80 -6.90 11.11
N VAL A 539 -9.94 -6.47 10.20
CA VAL A 539 -9.51 -7.26 9.05
C VAL A 539 -8.05 -7.61 9.25
N SER A 540 -7.64 -8.88 9.11
CA SER A 540 -6.28 -9.31 9.45
C SER A 540 -5.30 -9.37 8.26
N VAL A 541 -5.69 -8.77 7.14
CA VAL A 541 -5.08 -8.95 5.81
C VAL A 541 -3.80 -8.16 5.58
N ALA A 542 -3.59 -7.12 6.39
CA ALA A 542 -2.44 -6.22 6.30
C ALA A 542 -2.13 -5.65 7.67
N ARG A 543 -0.91 -5.13 7.80
CA ARG A 543 -0.47 -4.43 8.99
C ARG A 543 0.65 -3.46 8.60
N SER A 544 0.92 -2.48 9.45
CA SER A 544 2.06 -1.59 9.28
C SER A 544 3.24 -2.02 10.16
N GLY A 545 4.43 -1.55 9.77
CA GLY A 545 5.61 -1.60 10.61
C GLY A 545 5.38 -1.02 12.01
N CYS A 546 6.28 -1.36 12.92
CA CYS A 546 6.10 -0.98 14.30
C CYS A 546 6.26 0.54 14.49
N ALA A 547 5.35 1.17 15.24
CA ALA A 547 5.17 2.63 15.36
C ALA A 547 4.84 3.37 14.05
N LEU A 548 4.58 2.64 12.96
CA LEU A 548 3.91 3.16 11.78
C LEU A 548 2.41 2.95 11.89
N SER A 549 1.70 3.54 10.94
CA SER A 549 0.26 3.37 10.73
C SER A 549 -0.01 3.00 9.28
N GLY A 550 -1.18 2.43 9.02
CA GLY A 550 -1.72 2.38 7.66
C GLY A 550 -2.07 3.81 7.25
N VAL A 551 -1.93 4.13 5.97
CA VAL A 551 -2.19 5.48 5.48
C VAL A 551 -3.59 5.52 4.82
N PRO A 552 -4.58 6.20 5.42
CA PRO A 552 -5.89 6.43 4.81
C PRO A 552 -5.85 7.64 3.87
N ALA A 553 -5.90 7.41 2.56
CA ALA A 553 -5.90 8.47 1.56
C ALA A 553 -6.44 7.97 0.22
N ALA A 554 -6.81 8.87 -0.68
CA ALA A 554 -7.29 8.56 -2.02
C ALA A 554 -8.39 7.47 -2.07
N GLY A 555 -9.22 7.39 -1.03
CA GLY A 555 -10.30 6.41 -0.87
C GLY A 555 -9.81 4.97 -0.63
N GLN A 556 -8.56 4.81 -0.18
CA GLN A 556 -7.85 3.54 -0.01
C GLN A 556 -7.04 3.51 1.29
N MET A 557 -6.65 2.30 1.70
CA MET A 557 -5.70 2.08 2.79
C MET A 557 -4.37 1.58 2.24
N PHE A 558 -3.28 2.30 2.52
CA PHE A 558 -1.94 1.93 2.08
C PHE A 558 -1.08 1.38 3.22
N PHE A 559 -0.27 0.37 2.90
CA PHE A 559 0.67 -0.26 3.83
C PHE A 559 2.03 -0.44 3.18
N GLY A 560 3.09 -0.05 3.89
CA GLY A 560 4.46 -0.35 3.48
C GLY A 560 4.88 -1.78 3.85
N PRO A 561 5.96 -2.29 3.24
CA PRO A 561 6.51 -3.62 3.51
C PRO A 561 6.99 -3.73 4.96
N HIS A 562 6.72 -4.85 5.63
CA HIS A 562 7.13 -5.05 7.03
C HIS A 562 7.14 -6.53 7.44
N VAL A 563 8.04 -6.89 8.38
CA VAL A 563 8.27 -8.28 8.81
C VAL A 563 7.58 -8.64 10.13
N CYS A 564 6.33 -8.20 10.34
CA CYS A 564 5.60 -8.58 11.56
C CYS A 564 5.10 -10.02 11.46
N ALA A 565 5.30 -10.81 12.51
CA ALA A 565 4.82 -12.19 12.52
C ALA A 565 3.44 -12.36 13.19
N CYS A 566 2.90 -11.39 13.94
CA CYS A 566 1.76 -11.67 14.85
C CYS A 566 0.43 -12.14 14.20
N THR A 567 0.24 -12.02 12.89
CA THR A 567 -0.93 -12.52 12.13
C THR A 567 -0.46 -12.94 10.73
N SER A 568 -1.16 -13.87 10.05
CA SER A 568 -0.92 -14.08 8.61
C SER A 568 -1.57 -12.93 7.84
N HIS A 569 -0.74 -12.14 7.14
CA HIS A 569 -1.17 -11.02 6.33
C HIS A 569 -0.37 -11.01 5.02
N LEU A 570 -0.86 -10.29 4.02
CA LEU A 570 -0.10 -10.01 2.81
C LEU A 570 1.09 -9.10 3.16
N ASP A 571 2.25 -9.38 2.56
CA ASP A 571 3.46 -8.55 2.68
C ASP A 571 3.80 -7.92 1.33
N GLY A 572 4.43 -6.75 1.39
CA GLY A 572 4.76 -5.90 0.25
C GLY A 572 4.27 -4.46 0.45
N PHE A 573 4.36 -3.69 -0.63
CA PHE A 573 3.69 -2.40 -0.72
C PHE A 573 2.27 -2.62 -1.24
N LEU A 574 1.27 -2.27 -0.43
CA LEU A 574 -0.12 -2.67 -0.64
C LEU A 574 -1.04 -1.46 -0.64
N ALA A 575 -2.06 -1.53 -1.47
CA ALA A 575 -3.26 -0.70 -1.34
C ALA A 575 -4.52 -1.58 -1.29
N PHE A 576 -5.43 -1.20 -0.41
CA PHE A 576 -6.71 -1.86 -0.22
C PHE A 576 -7.85 -0.89 -0.46
N SER A 577 -8.93 -1.40 -1.04
CA SER A 577 -10.15 -0.65 -1.31
C SER A 577 -11.25 -1.07 -0.33
N PRO A 578 -12.08 -0.10 0.13
CA PRO A 578 -13.29 -0.38 0.88
C PRO A 578 -14.47 -0.78 -0.02
N ARG A 579 -14.29 -0.77 -1.34
CA ARG A 579 -15.33 -1.21 -2.26
C ARG A 579 -15.38 -2.75 -2.31
N PRO A 580 -16.58 -3.35 -2.22
CA PRO A 580 -16.71 -4.80 -2.25
C PRO A 580 -16.25 -5.39 -3.59
N ALA A 581 -16.07 -6.71 -3.60
CA ALA A 581 -15.88 -7.44 -4.85
C ALA A 581 -17.16 -7.40 -5.72
N PRO A 582 -17.01 -7.45 -7.06
CA PRO A 582 -18.16 -7.65 -7.94
C PRO A 582 -18.91 -8.94 -7.61
N ALA A 583 -20.19 -8.99 -8.00
CA ALA A 583 -20.99 -10.20 -7.84
C ALA A 583 -20.38 -11.38 -8.62
N PRO A 584 -20.46 -12.62 -8.09
CA PRO A 584 -19.95 -13.79 -8.78
C PRO A 584 -20.62 -14.01 -10.15
N VAL A 585 -19.85 -14.47 -11.12
CA VAL A 585 -20.33 -14.89 -12.44
C VAL A 585 -21.13 -16.19 -12.32
N ASP A 586 -22.17 -16.36 -13.14
CA ASP A 586 -22.96 -17.59 -13.20
C ASP A 586 -22.10 -18.80 -13.62
N ASP A 587 -22.34 -19.94 -12.98
CA ASP A 587 -21.52 -21.15 -13.18
C ASP A 587 -21.56 -21.67 -14.63
N THR A 588 -22.67 -21.46 -15.36
CA THR A 588 -22.78 -21.89 -16.76
C THR A 588 -21.91 -21.06 -17.71
N SER A 589 -21.54 -19.84 -17.30
CA SER A 589 -20.74 -18.90 -18.09
C SER A 589 -19.23 -19.00 -17.81
N ARG A 590 -18.81 -19.87 -16.88
CA ARG A 590 -17.41 -20.00 -16.45
C ARG A 590 -16.52 -20.77 -17.42
N LEU A 591 -17.09 -21.68 -18.21
CA LEU A 591 -16.35 -22.59 -19.09
C LEU A 591 -16.47 -22.15 -20.55
N VAL A 592 -15.33 -21.94 -21.19
CA VAL A 592 -15.25 -21.72 -22.64
C VAL A 592 -14.58 -22.95 -23.26
N ARG A 593 -15.25 -23.57 -24.23
CA ARG A 593 -14.70 -24.68 -25.03
C ARG A 593 -14.15 -24.11 -26.34
N LEU A 594 -12.95 -24.55 -26.70
CA LEU A 594 -12.20 -24.03 -27.84
C LEU A 594 -11.87 -25.19 -28.78
N ALA A 595 -11.98 -24.94 -30.09
CA ALA A 595 -11.71 -25.97 -31.11
C ALA A 595 -10.22 -26.34 -31.23
N GLY A 596 -9.33 -25.64 -30.50
CA GLY A 596 -7.88 -25.87 -30.48
C GLY A 596 -7.20 -25.46 -31.77
N ARG A 597 -6.37 -24.40 -31.74
CA ARG A 597 -5.42 -24.11 -32.82
C ARG A 597 -4.03 -23.94 -32.21
N ALA A 598 -3.09 -24.78 -32.62
CA ALA A 598 -1.70 -24.70 -32.17
C ALA A 598 -0.98 -23.53 -32.86
N LEU A 599 -0.17 -22.78 -32.11
CA LEU A 599 0.83 -21.90 -32.69
C LEU A 599 2.15 -22.68 -32.80
N ALA A 600 2.66 -22.83 -34.02
CA ALA A 600 4.00 -23.37 -34.24
C ALA A 600 5.03 -22.46 -33.56
N LEU A 601 6.07 -23.03 -32.96
CA LEU A 601 7.22 -22.25 -32.51
C LEU A 601 7.80 -21.51 -33.72
N PRO A 602 7.91 -20.16 -33.69
CA PRO A 602 8.75 -19.49 -34.66
C PRO A 602 10.16 -20.06 -34.53
N ALA A 603 10.83 -20.31 -35.66
CA ALA A 603 12.26 -20.57 -35.66
C ALA A 603 12.94 -19.49 -34.81
N THR A 604 13.66 -19.92 -33.78
CA THR A 604 14.29 -19.06 -32.79
C THR A 604 15.13 -17.98 -33.47
N ALA A 605 14.68 -16.72 -33.42
CA ALA A 605 15.63 -15.68 -33.09
C ALA A 605 16.01 -15.94 -31.63
N SER A 606 17.22 -16.44 -31.40
CA SER A 606 17.86 -16.38 -30.10
C SER A 606 18.06 -14.89 -29.78
N ALA A 607 17.00 -14.24 -29.32
CA ALA A 607 17.12 -12.99 -28.62
C ALA A 607 17.45 -13.37 -27.19
N THR A 608 18.74 -13.46 -26.88
CA THR A 608 19.22 -12.99 -25.59
C THR A 608 18.82 -11.52 -25.50
N ALA A 609 17.57 -11.27 -25.09
CA ALA A 609 17.17 -9.96 -24.63
C ALA A 609 18.00 -9.70 -23.38
N SER A 610 19.13 -9.02 -23.55
CA SER A 610 19.72 -8.24 -22.49
C SER A 610 18.71 -7.14 -22.18
N ALA A 611 17.77 -7.46 -21.29
CA ALA A 611 16.84 -6.48 -20.75
C ALA A 611 17.70 -5.47 -19.97
N THR A 612 18.01 -4.34 -20.61
CA THR A 612 18.50 -3.15 -19.93
C THR A 612 17.40 -2.71 -18.96
N THR A 613 17.64 -3.07 -17.70
CA THR A 613 16.80 -2.87 -16.50
C THR A 613 15.48 -3.65 -16.48
N PRO A 614 15.47 -4.88 -15.94
CA PRO A 614 14.24 -5.57 -15.58
C PRO A 614 13.48 -4.78 -14.51
N LEU A 615 12.20 -4.46 -14.75
CA LEU A 615 11.28 -3.82 -13.80
C LEU A 615 10.76 -4.79 -12.71
N THR A 616 11.52 -5.82 -12.33
CA THR A 616 11.08 -6.84 -11.36
C THR A 616 12.27 -7.56 -10.70
N ARG A 617 12.40 -7.47 -9.37
CA ARG A 617 13.22 -8.37 -8.52
C ARG A 617 12.67 -8.54 -7.08
N LEU A 618 11.75 -9.48 -6.95
CA LEU A 618 11.54 -10.54 -5.94
C LEU A 618 11.60 -10.31 -4.40
N TRP A 619 10.47 -10.67 -3.75
CA TRP A 619 10.22 -11.50 -2.54
C TRP A 619 11.30 -11.61 -1.44
N SER A 620 10.95 -11.23 -0.20
CA SER A 620 11.46 -11.94 0.99
C SER A 620 10.54 -11.85 2.21
N GLY A 621 9.86 -12.94 2.54
CA GLY A 621 9.05 -13.03 3.76
C GLY A 621 8.10 -14.24 3.85
N PHE A 622 8.64 -15.46 3.69
CA PHE A 622 8.03 -16.78 3.93
C PHE A 622 7.07 -17.36 2.88
N THR A 623 7.69 -18.13 1.97
CA THR A 623 7.21 -19.40 1.38
C THR A 623 5.77 -19.44 0.85
N VAL A 624 5.50 -18.74 -0.26
CA VAL A 624 5.18 -19.33 -1.58
C VAL A 624 5.52 -18.30 -2.67
N ALA A 625 6.81 -18.11 -2.92
CA ALA A 625 7.35 -18.19 -4.27
C ALA A 625 8.85 -18.44 -4.12
N GLN A 626 9.30 -19.54 -4.71
CA GLN A 626 10.62 -19.58 -5.32
C GLN A 626 10.77 -18.31 -6.15
N ASP A 627 11.99 -17.82 -6.34
CA ASP A 627 12.26 -16.80 -7.36
C ASP A 627 11.36 -17.07 -8.59
N VAL A 628 10.64 -16.08 -9.13
CA VAL A 628 9.87 -16.29 -10.37
C VAL A 628 10.87 -16.36 -11.53
N THR A 629 11.69 -17.39 -11.45
CA THR A 629 12.56 -17.90 -12.48
C THR A 629 11.73 -18.83 -13.34
N ASP A 630 12.21 -19.03 -14.55
CA ASP A 630 11.62 -20.05 -15.40
C ASP A 630 11.63 -21.39 -14.65
N ALA A 631 10.46 -22.01 -14.55
CA ALA A 631 10.30 -23.28 -13.87
C ALA A 631 10.31 -24.38 -14.94
N GLN A 632 11.31 -25.26 -14.87
CA GLN A 632 11.41 -26.40 -15.76
C GLN A 632 10.93 -27.67 -15.04
N GLN A 633 10.02 -28.42 -15.68
CA GLN A 633 9.48 -29.67 -15.16
C GLN A 633 9.50 -30.73 -16.25
N THR A 634 9.89 -31.96 -15.91
CA THR A 634 9.83 -33.09 -16.84
C THR A 634 8.75 -34.07 -16.37
N ILE A 635 7.72 -34.25 -17.18
CA ILE A 635 6.54 -35.09 -16.87
C ILE A 635 6.20 -35.92 -18.11
N ALA A 636 6.06 -37.24 -17.94
CA ALA A 636 5.66 -38.16 -19.01
C ALA A 636 6.50 -38.03 -20.31
N GLY A 637 7.82 -37.78 -20.19
CA GLY A 637 8.73 -37.64 -21.34
C GLY A 637 8.70 -36.27 -22.04
N TRP A 638 7.91 -35.31 -21.53
CA TRP A 638 7.89 -33.92 -21.97
C TRP A 638 8.66 -33.03 -21.01
N THR A 639 9.39 -32.06 -21.54
CA THR A 639 10.00 -30.97 -20.76
C THR A 639 9.18 -29.71 -20.96
N PHE A 640 8.64 -29.18 -19.87
CA PHE A 640 7.90 -27.93 -19.81
C PHE A 640 8.76 -26.84 -19.20
N THR A 641 8.77 -25.68 -19.81
CA THR A 641 9.37 -24.45 -19.28
C THR A 641 8.26 -23.42 -19.11
N VAL A 642 7.85 -23.20 -17.87
CA VAL A 642 6.93 -22.12 -17.52
C VAL A 642 7.75 -20.84 -17.37
N ARG A 643 7.37 -19.78 -18.10
CA ARG A 643 7.93 -18.43 -17.99
C ARG A 643 6.83 -17.48 -17.49
N PRO A 644 6.57 -17.44 -16.17
CA PRO A 644 5.40 -16.75 -15.62
C PRO A 644 5.30 -15.29 -16.02
N ASN A 645 6.40 -14.54 -15.97
CA ASN A 645 6.43 -13.11 -16.30
C ASN A 645 6.25 -12.81 -17.79
N LEU A 646 6.42 -13.82 -18.66
CA LEU A 646 6.14 -13.72 -20.10
C LEU A 646 4.80 -14.34 -20.48
N HIS A 647 3.99 -14.74 -19.48
CA HIS A 647 2.69 -15.41 -19.64
C HIS A 647 2.78 -16.69 -20.49
N ARG A 648 3.98 -17.29 -20.58
CA ARG A 648 4.31 -18.28 -21.61
C ARG A 648 4.64 -19.64 -21.03
N LEU A 649 4.09 -20.68 -21.63
CA LEU A 649 4.47 -22.07 -21.43
C LEU A 649 5.13 -22.58 -22.71
N GLU A 650 6.31 -23.15 -22.59
CA GLU A 650 7.02 -23.83 -23.69
C GLU A 650 7.11 -25.31 -23.35
N ALA A 651 6.90 -26.18 -24.34
CA ALA A 651 7.05 -27.62 -24.15
C ALA A 651 7.85 -28.25 -25.29
N THR A 652 8.67 -29.24 -24.95
CA THR A 652 9.42 -30.05 -25.91
C THR A 652 9.30 -31.52 -25.52
N GLY A 653 8.92 -32.36 -26.47
CA GLY A 653 8.74 -33.78 -26.24
C GLY A 653 8.75 -34.61 -27.52
N PRO A 654 8.36 -35.88 -27.46
CA PRO A 654 8.48 -36.82 -28.57
C PRO A 654 7.69 -36.43 -29.82
N ALA A 655 6.59 -35.68 -29.67
CA ALA A 655 5.75 -35.22 -30.77
C ALA A 655 6.18 -33.85 -31.35
N GLY A 656 7.25 -33.25 -30.82
CA GLY A 656 7.76 -31.94 -31.23
C GLY A 656 7.71 -30.91 -30.09
N SER A 657 7.78 -29.63 -30.47
CA SER A 657 7.80 -28.51 -29.54
C SER A 657 6.70 -27.50 -29.85
N TRP A 658 6.09 -26.95 -28.81
CA TRP A 658 5.01 -25.97 -28.92
C TRP A 658 5.12 -24.90 -27.83
N SER A 659 4.38 -23.80 -27.98
CA SER A 659 4.24 -22.80 -26.93
C SER A 659 2.82 -22.24 -26.83
N PHE A 660 2.43 -21.88 -25.61
CA PHE A 660 1.15 -21.28 -25.27
C PHE A 660 1.36 -19.96 -24.53
N THR A 661 0.49 -18.98 -24.75
CA THR A 661 0.51 -17.66 -24.07
C THR A 661 -0.85 -17.37 -23.45
N ALA A 662 -0.89 -17.24 -22.12
CA ALA A 662 -2.08 -16.88 -21.36
C ALA A 662 -2.35 -15.36 -21.38
N GLY A 663 -3.46 -14.92 -20.79
CA GLY A 663 -3.79 -13.49 -20.66
C GLY A 663 -3.07 -12.76 -19.52
N ALA A 664 -2.48 -13.52 -18.59
CA ALA A 664 -1.73 -13.01 -17.45
C ALA A 664 -0.64 -14.01 -17.04
N ARG A 665 0.09 -13.69 -15.95
CA ARG A 665 1.16 -14.53 -15.42
C ARG A 665 0.67 -15.96 -15.19
N LEU A 666 1.45 -16.94 -15.64
CA LEU A 666 1.17 -18.34 -15.36
C LEU A 666 1.54 -18.71 -13.92
N GLY A 667 0.79 -19.63 -13.33
CA GLY A 667 1.18 -20.32 -12.11
C GLY A 667 2.40 -21.23 -12.35
N HIS A 668 3.10 -21.62 -11.28
CA HIS A 668 4.33 -22.43 -11.39
C HIS A 668 4.06 -23.95 -11.52
N SER A 669 2.88 -24.42 -11.11
CA SER A 669 2.52 -25.84 -11.15
C SER A 669 1.56 -26.12 -12.30
N LEU A 670 1.81 -27.22 -13.01
CA LEU A 670 0.92 -27.77 -14.02
C LEU A 670 0.67 -29.26 -13.74
N ALA A 671 -0.40 -29.81 -14.29
CA ALA A 671 -0.74 -31.22 -14.20
C ALA A 671 -0.87 -31.82 -15.61
N VAL A 672 -0.38 -33.04 -15.82
CA VAL A 672 -0.56 -33.79 -17.09
C VAL A 672 -1.51 -34.95 -16.82
N VAL A 673 -2.75 -34.83 -17.29
CA VAL A 673 -3.84 -35.79 -16.99
C VAL A 673 -4.58 -36.14 -18.27
N GLY A 674 -4.62 -37.42 -18.63
CA GLY A 674 -5.41 -37.91 -19.77
C GLY A 674 -5.04 -37.28 -21.12
N GLY A 675 -3.74 -36.98 -21.34
CA GLY A 675 -3.28 -36.34 -22.59
C GLY A 675 -3.49 -34.83 -22.65
N LEU A 676 -3.88 -34.20 -21.54
CA LEU A 676 -4.00 -32.75 -21.42
C LEU A 676 -2.97 -32.20 -20.42
N VAL A 677 -2.45 -31.02 -20.73
CA VAL A 677 -1.69 -30.17 -19.81
C VAL A 677 -2.66 -29.16 -19.21
N VAL A 678 -2.84 -29.20 -17.89
CA VAL A 678 -3.66 -28.23 -17.17
C VAL A 678 -2.76 -27.26 -16.42
N ILE A 679 -3.00 -25.96 -16.58
CA ILE A 679 -2.21 -24.90 -15.93
C ILE A 679 -3.09 -23.72 -15.52
N GLY A 680 -2.81 -23.16 -14.35
CA GLY A 680 -3.49 -21.98 -13.82
C GLY A 680 -2.81 -20.68 -14.26
N ALA A 681 -3.58 -19.59 -14.34
CA ALA A 681 -3.09 -18.26 -14.66
C ALA A 681 -3.65 -17.20 -13.69
N HIS A 682 -2.89 -16.13 -13.51
CA HIS A 682 -3.20 -15.03 -12.63
C HIS A 682 -4.37 -14.18 -13.11
N ASP A 683 -4.91 -14.41 -14.32
CA ASP A 683 -6.17 -13.81 -14.79
C ASP A 683 -7.41 -14.48 -14.15
N GLY A 684 -7.19 -15.42 -13.23
CA GLY A 684 -8.24 -16.13 -12.50
C GLY A 684 -8.73 -17.39 -13.21
N ARG A 685 -8.04 -17.82 -14.28
CA ARG A 685 -8.44 -18.95 -15.11
C ARG A 685 -7.52 -20.16 -14.96
N VAL A 686 -8.07 -21.31 -15.34
CA VAL A 686 -7.35 -22.55 -15.60
C VAL A 686 -7.53 -22.91 -17.07
N HIS A 687 -6.45 -23.32 -17.71
CA HIS A 687 -6.40 -23.67 -19.13
C HIS A 687 -6.11 -25.17 -19.28
N GLY A 688 -6.86 -25.85 -20.12
CA GLY A 688 -6.59 -27.22 -20.56
C GLY A 688 -6.06 -27.23 -21.98
N LEU A 689 -4.81 -27.66 -22.13
CA LEU A 689 -4.09 -27.69 -23.40
C LEU A 689 -3.90 -29.13 -23.85
N ASP A 690 -4.00 -29.37 -25.15
CA ASP A 690 -3.59 -30.63 -25.76
C ASP A 690 -2.09 -30.88 -25.56
N LEU A 691 -1.71 -32.03 -24.98
CA LEU A 691 -0.30 -32.32 -24.67
C LEU A 691 0.58 -32.36 -25.92
N ALA A 692 0.07 -32.89 -27.04
CA ALA A 692 0.86 -33.08 -28.25
C ALA A 692 1.06 -31.76 -29.01
N THR A 693 0.08 -30.88 -28.99
CA THR A 693 0.03 -29.69 -29.87
C THR A 693 0.10 -28.35 -29.13
N GLY A 694 -0.13 -28.32 -27.82
CA GLY A 694 -0.27 -27.09 -27.03
C GLY A 694 -1.55 -26.30 -27.31
N ALA A 695 -2.46 -26.85 -28.12
CA ALA A 695 -3.71 -26.19 -28.47
C ALA A 695 -4.66 -26.14 -27.27
N GLU A 696 -5.15 -24.94 -26.94
CA GLU A 696 -6.12 -24.75 -25.86
C GLU A 696 -7.47 -25.39 -26.23
N ARG A 697 -7.90 -26.36 -25.43
CA ARG A 697 -9.16 -27.11 -25.61
C ARG A 697 -10.30 -26.50 -24.82
N TRP A 698 -9.98 -25.98 -23.64
CA TRP A 698 -10.93 -25.30 -22.78
C TRP A 698 -10.20 -24.35 -21.85
N ARG A 699 -10.95 -23.36 -21.35
CA ARG A 699 -10.54 -22.53 -20.22
C ARG A 699 -11.71 -22.29 -19.29
N ARG A 700 -11.43 -22.24 -18.00
CA ARG A 700 -12.43 -22.06 -16.95
C ARG A 700 -12.06 -20.92 -16.04
N LEU A 701 -13.00 -20.01 -15.78
CA LEU A 701 -12.88 -18.97 -14.77
C LEU A 701 -13.15 -19.56 -13.37
N VAL A 702 -12.07 -19.81 -12.62
CA VAL A 702 -12.13 -20.26 -11.22
C VAL A 702 -12.39 -19.08 -10.29
N ALA A 703 -11.88 -17.89 -10.63
CA ALA A 703 -12.19 -16.66 -9.91
C ALA A 703 -13.71 -16.45 -9.80
N PRO A 704 -14.25 -16.02 -8.64
CA PRO A 704 -15.67 -15.73 -8.48
C PRO A 704 -16.21 -14.77 -9.55
N ALA A 705 -15.46 -13.70 -9.88
CA ALA A 705 -15.80 -12.73 -10.91
C ALA A 705 -14.57 -12.24 -11.69
N GLU A 706 -14.80 -11.56 -12.81
CA GLU A 706 -13.75 -10.86 -13.54
C GLU A 706 -13.49 -9.48 -12.92
N SER A 707 -12.29 -9.30 -12.36
CA SER A 707 -11.85 -8.01 -11.85
C SER A 707 -10.33 -8.00 -11.77
N LEU A 708 -9.69 -7.34 -12.72
CA LEU A 708 -8.25 -7.19 -12.80
C LEU A 708 -7.79 -6.02 -11.92
N ILE A 709 -6.63 -6.22 -11.31
CA ILE A 709 -5.83 -5.29 -10.52
C ILE A 709 -4.38 -5.37 -11.00
N VAL A 710 -3.51 -4.49 -10.49
CA VAL A 710 -2.07 -4.58 -10.74
C VAL A 710 -1.40 -5.35 -9.60
N LEU A 711 -0.78 -6.48 -9.94
CA LEU A 711 0.04 -7.28 -9.04
C LEU A 711 1.46 -7.37 -9.60
N ASN A 712 2.41 -6.75 -8.90
CA ASN A 712 3.84 -6.70 -9.25
C ASN A 712 4.09 -6.14 -10.66
N GLY A 713 3.45 -5.01 -10.98
CA GLY A 713 3.62 -4.31 -12.25
C GLY A 713 2.93 -4.96 -13.45
N GLN A 714 2.12 -5.99 -13.26
CA GLN A 714 1.36 -6.67 -14.32
C GLN A 714 -0.12 -6.80 -13.93
N LEU A 715 -1.00 -6.87 -14.92
CA LEU A 715 -2.42 -7.14 -14.67
C LEU A 715 -2.62 -8.58 -14.20
N ALA A 716 -3.51 -8.74 -13.22
CA ALA A 716 -3.92 -10.02 -12.66
C ALA A 716 -5.32 -9.88 -12.06
N SER A 717 -6.09 -10.95 -11.98
CA SER A 717 -7.34 -11.01 -11.24
C SER A 717 -7.12 -10.71 -9.75
N ARG A 718 -8.13 -10.14 -9.09
CA ARG A 718 -8.23 -10.10 -7.62
C ARG A 718 -8.14 -11.49 -7.00
N TRP A 719 -8.56 -12.51 -7.75
CA TRP A 719 -8.42 -13.92 -7.41
C TRP A 719 -7.48 -14.62 -8.38
N PRO A 720 -6.16 -14.42 -8.27
CA PRO A 720 -5.20 -15.11 -9.14
C PRO A 720 -5.25 -16.61 -8.85
N VAL A 721 -5.07 -17.43 -9.90
CA VAL A 721 -4.83 -18.87 -9.77
C VAL A 721 -3.31 -19.10 -9.77
N PHE A 722 -2.76 -19.48 -8.62
CA PHE A 722 -1.32 -19.70 -8.45
C PHE A 722 -0.84 -21.03 -9.03
N GLY A 723 -1.76 -21.98 -9.25
CA GLY A 723 -1.41 -23.32 -9.66
C GLY A 723 -2.56 -24.31 -9.66
N VAL A 724 -2.25 -25.55 -10.03
CA VAL A 724 -3.15 -26.71 -10.05
C VAL A 724 -2.41 -27.93 -9.51
N ALA A 725 -3.16 -28.91 -9.00
CA ALA A 725 -2.65 -30.23 -8.65
C ALA A 725 -3.53 -31.34 -9.21
N ASP A 726 -2.92 -32.48 -9.50
CA ASP A 726 -3.64 -33.72 -9.85
C ASP A 726 -4.33 -34.27 -8.58
N LEU A 727 -5.65 -34.48 -8.67
CA LEU A 727 -6.47 -35.02 -7.58
C LEU A 727 -6.73 -36.53 -7.75
N GLY A 728 -6.27 -37.13 -8.84
CA GLY A 728 -6.62 -38.49 -9.23
C GLY A 728 -7.93 -38.58 -10.01
N ASP A 729 -8.22 -39.76 -10.57
CA ASP A 729 -9.47 -40.08 -11.30
C ASP A 729 -9.82 -39.11 -12.44
N GLY A 730 -8.79 -38.53 -13.08
CA GLY A 730 -8.97 -37.57 -14.17
C GLY A 730 -9.40 -36.17 -13.70
N LEU A 731 -9.28 -35.89 -12.41
CA LEU A 731 -9.61 -34.60 -11.80
C LEU A 731 -8.35 -33.80 -11.46
N VAL A 732 -8.45 -32.49 -11.59
CA VAL A 732 -7.44 -31.52 -11.14
C VAL A 732 -8.10 -30.54 -10.19
N VAL A 733 -7.35 -30.07 -9.19
CA VAL A 733 -7.82 -29.07 -8.24
C VAL A 733 -7.09 -27.74 -8.47
N ALA A 734 -7.83 -26.64 -8.39
CA ALA A 734 -7.29 -25.28 -8.52
C ALA A 734 -7.83 -24.37 -7.40
N SER A 735 -7.03 -23.38 -6.97
CA SER A 735 -7.44 -22.36 -6.01
C SER A 735 -7.26 -20.95 -6.57
N ALA A 736 -8.28 -20.10 -6.43
CA ALA A 736 -8.30 -18.71 -6.87
C ALA A 736 -8.57 -17.78 -5.66
N GLY A 737 -7.71 -16.77 -5.47
CA GLY A 737 -7.82 -15.85 -4.33
C GLY A 737 -6.45 -15.47 -3.78
N THR A 738 -6.41 -14.53 -2.85
CA THR A 738 -5.17 -14.13 -2.16
C THR A 738 -5.21 -14.42 -0.67
N HIS A 739 -6.31 -14.12 0.00
CA HIS A 739 -6.47 -14.25 1.45
C HIS A 739 -7.92 -14.60 1.80
N ALA A 740 -8.13 -15.40 2.85
CA ALA A 740 -9.46 -15.87 3.24
C ALA A 740 -10.44 -14.75 3.71
N GLU A 741 -9.94 -13.57 4.04
CA GLU A 741 -10.73 -12.39 4.48
C GLU A 741 -10.86 -11.30 3.39
N LEU A 742 -10.24 -11.48 2.22
CA LEU A 742 -10.32 -10.52 1.12
C LEU A 742 -11.20 -11.05 0.01
N ASP A 743 -11.89 -10.14 -0.69
CA ASP A 743 -12.52 -10.46 -1.97
C ASP A 743 -13.54 -11.62 -1.89
N GLY A 744 -14.12 -11.89 -0.72
CA GLY A 744 -15.03 -13.03 -0.51
C GLY A 744 -14.35 -14.39 -0.35
N GLY A 745 -13.03 -14.42 -0.13
CA GLY A 745 -12.26 -15.61 0.23
C GLY A 745 -11.52 -16.27 -0.93
N ILE A 746 -11.05 -17.49 -0.67
CA ILE A 746 -10.29 -18.31 -1.63
C ILE A 746 -11.23 -19.39 -2.18
N ARG A 747 -11.53 -19.33 -3.47
CA ARG A 747 -12.36 -20.32 -4.16
C ARG A 747 -11.50 -21.50 -4.59
N VAL A 748 -11.92 -22.72 -4.27
CA VAL A 748 -11.25 -23.97 -4.63
C VAL A 748 -12.21 -24.82 -5.46
N GLU A 749 -11.78 -25.29 -6.62
CA GLU A 749 -12.60 -26.10 -7.52
C GLU A 749 -11.87 -27.39 -7.92
N ALA A 750 -12.61 -28.51 -7.93
CA ALA A 750 -12.19 -29.71 -8.65
C ALA A 750 -12.79 -29.72 -10.05
N ILE A 751 -11.95 -29.95 -11.05
CA ILE A 751 -12.26 -29.81 -12.46
C ILE A 751 -11.94 -31.12 -13.15
N ARG A 752 -12.85 -31.61 -13.99
CA ARG A 752 -12.60 -32.78 -14.84
C ARG A 752 -11.66 -32.38 -15.98
N ALA A 753 -10.42 -32.86 -15.95
CA ALA A 753 -9.37 -32.45 -16.88
C ALA A 753 -9.80 -32.60 -18.36
N ALA A 754 -10.47 -33.71 -18.69
CA ALA A 754 -10.94 -34.00 -20.06
C ALA A 754 -11.92 -32.97 -20.64
N THR A 755 -12.64 -32.22 -19.79
CA THR A 755 -13.79 -31.39 -20.22
C THR A 755 -13.72 -29.94 -19.75
N GLY A 756 -12.97 -29.65 -18.69
CA GLY A 756 -12.98 -28.36 -18.02
C GLY A 756 -14.22 -28.12 -17.15
N GLU A 757 -15.10 -29.12 -16.97
CA GLU A 757 -16.29 -28.99 -16.12
C GLU A 757 -15.91 -29.08 -14.64
N ALA A 758 -16.45 -28.19 -13.80
CA ALA A 758 -16.32 -28.34 -12.36
C ALA A 758 -17.19 -29.50 -11.86
N VAL A 759 -16.60 -30.35 -11.02
CA VAL A 759 -17.32 -31.39 -10.29
C VAL A 759 -17.91 -30.81 -9.01
N TRP A 760 -17.15 -29.94 -8.34
CA TRP A 760 -17.59 -29.20 -7.16
C TRP A 760 -16.75 -27.93 -6.97
N ALA A 761 -17.27 -26.99 -6.19
CA ALA A 761 -16.58 -25.80 -5.73
C ALA A 761 -16.74 -25.62 -4.21
N ARG A 762 -15.74 -25.04 -3.57
CA ARG A 762 -15.73 -24.64 -2.15
C ARG A 762 -15.11 -23.25 -2.02
N THR A 763 -15.44 -22.55 -0.95
CA THR A 763 -14.83 -21.26 -0.61
C THR A 763 -14.24 -21.33 0.79
N LEU A 764 -12.95 -21.04 0.89
CA LEU A 764 -12.27 -20.83 2.16
C LEU A 764 -12.39 -19.34 2.49
N HIS A 765 -13.44 -19.00 3.23
CA HIS A 765 -13.77 -17.63 3.61
C HIS A 765 -13.78 -17.49 5.12
N LYS A 766 -13.23 -16.37 5.60
CA LYS A 766 -13.31 -15.94 6.99
C LYS A 766 -13.94 -14.57 7.02
N ASP A 767 -15.00 -14.42 7.81
CA ASP A 767 -15.57 -13.10 8.07
C ASP A 767 -14.61 -12.25 8.95
N PRO A 768 -14.51 -10.94 8.67
CA PRO A 768 -13.83 -10.01 9.57
C PRO A 768 -14.38 -10.12 10.98
N SER A 769 -13.51 -9.99 11.98
CA SER A 769 -13.97 -9.94 13.37
C SER A 769 -14.67 -8.62 13.64
N VAL A 770 -15.77 -8.63 14.39
CA VAL A 770 -16.55 -7.40 14.68
C VAL A 770 -16.39 -7.00 16.13
N TYR A 771 -16.19 -5.70 16.36
CA TYR A 771 -16.19 -5.08 17.69
C TYR A 771 -17.43 -4.24 17.94
N GLY A 772 -17.79 -4.09 19.22
CA GLY A 772 -18.83 -3.16 19.67
C GLY A 772 -18.55 -2.63 21.08
N PRO A 773 -19.25 -1.57 21.50
CA PRO A 773 -19.08 -0.97 22.82
C PRO A 773 -19.53 -1.93 23.94
N GLY A 774 -18.74 -2.04 25.02
CA GLY A 774 -19.20 -2.65 26.29
C GLY A 774 -18.57 -3.98 26.75
N GLY A 775 -17.62 -4.58 26.04
CA GLY A 775 -17.04 -5.87 26.44
C GLY A 775 -15.88 -5.77 27.45
N LYS A 776 -16.14 -5.92 28.76
CA LYS A 776 -15.09 -6.45 29.66
C LYS A 776 -14.81 -7.89 29.26
N GLY A 777 -13.78 -8.10 28.46
CA GLY A 777 -13.43 -9.42 27.90
C GLY A 777 -14.01 -9.61 26.51
N GLY A 778 -13.46 -8.89 25.52
CA GLY A 778 -13.84 -9.08 24.11
C GLY A 778 -13.70 -10.54 23.69
N THR A 779 -14.60 -11.00 22.82
CA THR A 779 -14.54 -12.33 22.20
C THR A 779 -13.12 -12.57 21.64
N PRO A 780 -12.52 -13.76 21.86
CA PRO A 780 -11.24 -14.08 21.26
C PRO A 780 -11.35 -13.97 19.73
N ILE A 781 -10.51 -13.14 19.11
CA ILE A 781 -10.43 -13.08 17.64
C ILE A 781 -9.99 -14.45 17.13
N ILE A 782 -10.73 -14.96 16.14
CA ILE A 782 -10.43 -16.20 15.45
C ILE A 782 -9.20 -15.97 14.58
N SER A 783 -8.03 -16.44 15.00
CA SER A 783 -6.79 -16.22 14.24
C SER A 783 -6.62 -17.20 13.07
N ARG A 784 -7.63 -17.98 12.67
CA ARG A 784 -7.54 -18.87 11.50
C ARG A 784 -7.67 -18.07 10.21
N THR A 785 -6.56 -17.52 9.75
CA THR A 785 -6.43 -16.93 8.42
C THR A 785 -5.55 -17.83 7.52
N LEU A 786 -5.69 -17.68 6.21
CA LEU A 786 -4.94 -18.41 5.21
C LEU A 786 -4.59 -17.46 4.06
N ILE A 787 -3.34 -17.53 3.62
CA ILE A 787 -2.89 -16.94 2.35
C ILE A 787 -2.95 -18.05 1.29
N ASN A 788 -3.43 -17.72 0.10
CA ASN A 788 -3.55 -18.69 -0.98
C ASN A 788 -2.17 -19.08 -1.53
N ALA A 789 -2.10 -20.32 -2.03
CA ALA A 789 -0.96 -20.88 -2.70
C ALA A 789 -1.44 -21.89 -3.74
N ALA A 790 -0.54 -22.34 -4.62
CA ALA A 790 -0.82 -23.50 -5.47
C ALA A 790 -1.23 -24.69 -4.58
N PRO A 791 -2.37 -25.35 -4.87
CA PRO A 791 -2.82 -26.47 -4.07
C PRO A 791 -1.85 -27.65 -4.23
N THR A 792 -1.75 -28.48 -3.20
CA THR A 792 -1.09 -29.79 -3.26
C THR A 792 -2.04 -30.87 -2.76
N VAL A 793 -1.85 -32.11 -3.24
CA VAL A 793 -2.62 -33.26 -2.78
C VAL A 793 -1.69 -34.18 -2.00
N ILE A 794 -2.01 -34.40 -0.72
CA ILE A 794 -1.21 -35.21 0.21
C ILE A 794 -2.19 -36.16 0.89
N ASP A 795 -1.94 -37.47 0.79
CA ASP A 795 -2.80 -38.53 1.36
C ASP A 795 -4.29 -38.38 0.98
N GLY A 796 -4.57 -37.93 -0.25
CA GLY A 796 -5.94 -37.70 -0.76
C GLY A 796 -6.61 -36.41 -0.25
N HIS A 797 -5.93 -35.62 0.59
CA HIS A 797 -6.41 -34.34 1.06
C HIS A 797 -5.84 -33.19 0.23
N ILE A 798 -6.68 -32.17 -0.01
CA ILE A 798 -6.28 -30.93 -0.65
C ILE A 798 -5.68 -30.02 0.40
N THR A 799 -4.46 -29.57 0.15
CA THR A 799 -3.69 -28.74 1.05
C THR A 799 -3.35 -27.41 0.39
N ILE A 800 -3.65 -26.31 1.09
CA ILE A 800 -3.29 -24.94 0.71
C ILE A 800 -2.44 -24.36 1.85
N ALA A 801 -1.23 -23.91 1.56
CA ALA A 801 -0.29 -23.37 2.55
C ALA A 801 -0.36 -21.84 2.59
N GLY A 802 -0.30 -21.22 3.79
CA GLY A 802 0.02 -19.78 3.86
C GLY A 802 -0.03 -19.10 5.23
N GLY A 803 1.13 -19.03 5.91
CA GLY A 803 1.41 -18.01 6.94
C GLY A 803 2.29 -18.48 8.12
N HIS A 804 3.15 -17.58 8.62
CA HIS A 804 4.19 -17.76 9.67
C HIS A 804 3.77 -18.51 10.96
N HIS A 805 2.46 -18.63 11.25
CA HIS A 805 1.94 -19.16 12.50
C HIS A 805 0.81 -20.20 12.40
N LEU A 806 0.28 -20.50 11.20
CA LEU A 806 -0.97 -21.26 11.09
C LEU A 806 -0.83 -22.63 10.40
N GLY A 807 0.37 -22.98 9.96
CA GLY A 807 0.58 -24.24 9.26
C GLY A 807 -0.17 -24.29 7.92
N THR A 808 -0.41 -25.50 7.44
CA THR A 808 -1.16 -25.76 6.21
C THR A 808 -2.65 -25.92 6.51
N PHE A 809 -3.52 -25.40 5.64
CA PHE A 809 -4.95 -25.72 5.70
C PHE A 809 -5.22 -26.92 4.78
N SER A 810 -5.66 -28.02 5.37
CA SER A 810 -5.94 -29.26 4.66
C SER A 810 -7.40 -29.69 4.85
N PHE A 811 -8.03 -30.20 3.80
CA PHE A 811 -9.42 -30.66 3.83
C PHE A 811 -9.65 -31.80 2.83
N ALA A 812 -10.64 -32.66 3.11
CA ALA A 812 -10.99 -33.75 2.22
C ALA A 812 -11.84 -33.22 1.04
N PRO A 813 -11.73 -33.80 -0.18
CA PRO A 813 -12.58 -33.41 -1.31
C PRO A 813 -14.09 -33.56 -1.04
N THR A 814 -14.46 -34.46 -0.12
CA THR A 814 -15.85 -34.73 0.30
C THR A 814 -16.36 -33.77 1.37
N GLU A 815 -15.51 -32.93 1.97
CA GLU A 815 -15.90 -32.00 3.03
C GLU A 815 -16.90 -30.96 2.48
N SER A 816 -17.98 -30.70 3.23
CA SER A 816 -19.04 -29.78 2.79
C SER A 816 -18.64 -28.32 3.01
N GLN A 817 -19.29 -27.38 2.29
CA GLN A 817 -19.08 -25.95 2.55
C GLN A 817 -19.41 -25.59 4.01
N ALA A 818 -20.50 -26.14 4.55
CA ALA A 818 -20.93 -25.87 5.92
C ALA A 818 -19.91 -26.35 6.98
N ASP A 819 -19.17 -27.43 6.71
CA ASP A 819 -18.13 -27.91 7.62
C ASP A 819 -16.88 -27.03 7.56
N LEU A 820 -16.51 -26.56 6.37
CA LEU A 820 -15.44 -25.57 6.19
C LEU A 820 -15.79 -24.26 6.91
N ASP A 821 -17.02 -23.75 6.74
CA ASP A 821 -17.48 -22.52 7.40
C ASP A 821 -17.39 -22.64 8.93
N LYS A 822 -17.83 -23.78 9.49
CA LYS A 822 -17.67 -24.07 10.93
C LYS A 822 -16.21 -24.05 11.37
N ARG A 823 -15.27 -24.56 10.55
CA ARG A 823 -13.84 -24.55 10.87
C ARG A 823 -13.25 -23.14 10.88
N PHE A 824 -13.74 -22.24 10.03
CA PHE A 824 -13.34 -20.83 10.02
C PHE A 824 -14.04 -19.99 11.11
N ALA A 825 -15.19 -20.44 11.63
CA ALA A 825 -15.92 -19.78 12.71
C ALA A 825 -15.38 -20.08 14.14
N ILE A 826 -14.50 -21.08 14.31
CA ILE A 826 -14.01 -21.51 15.63
C ILE A 826 -12.56 -21.04 15.88
N PRO A 827 -12.26 -20.39 17.03
CA PRO A 827 -10.88 -20.05 17.41
C PRO A 827 -10.01 -21.30 17.50
N PRO A 828 -8.72 -21.25 17.09
CA PRO A 828 -7.82 -22.39 17.28
C PRO A 828 -7.70 -22.72 18.78
N SER A 829 -7.90 -24.00 19.14
CA SER A 829 -7.68 -24.44 20.52
C SER A 829 -6.21 -24.28 20.89
N LYS A 830 -5.90 -23.72 22.07
CA LYS A 830 -4.53 -23.69 22.58
C LYS A 830 -4.00 -25.13 22.68
N GLY A 831 -3.15 -25.55 21.74
CA GLY A 831 -2.42 -26.83 21.81
C GLY A 831 -2.64 -27.85 20.68
N LYS A 832 -3.29 -27.51 19.56
CA LYS A 832 -3.32 -28.36 18.35
C LYS A 832 -3.15 -27.55 17.09
#